data_AF-A0A7X7SSD9-F1
#
_entry.id   AF-A0A7X7SSD9-F1
#
_cell.length_a   1.000
_cell.length_b   1.000
_cell.length_c   1.000
_cell.angle_alpha   90.00
_cell.angle_beta   90.00
_cell.angle_gamma   90.00
#
_symmetry.space_group_name_H-M   'P 1'
#
loop_
_entity.id
_entity.type
_entity.pdbx_description
1 polymer ?
#
loop_
_entity_poly.entity_id
_entity_poly.type
_entity_poly.pdbx_seq_one_letter_code
_entity_poly.pdbx_strand_id
1 'polypeptide(L)'
;MTDFLQNDIIYYIICGILAVLILVGISLMSKVKTSVLGNRLSALATALAIIITLIKFDIISTSTILIICLVMLLIGAVIGTYLAKKVKMIQMPEMVALLNGFGGAASAIVGACTMFVPDITTFEFITSMLAVIIGSLTFTGSVIAAGKLAKYIDGRPIKWKNHQFINILILILILVVSILGIVLELEFTPKLIIMLALLLLSGFFGVAFAIRVGGADMPITISLLNSFSGVAGSIAGMAVNDILLVSAGGIVGASGLLLTQIMCKAMNRSLIDILLGNTSVASSSKVETTNKHIEHKIEKQEASLNEVLNNAKSVIIVPGYGMALSQAQHLVKQLADKLRENGANVRFAIHPVAGRMPGHMNVLLAEANVEYDELFELEAINDDFKDTDLCIVIGANDVINPAAREAEGTPIYGMPILNVDQAKHVIICNYDLKPGYAGVNNPLYEKSKGVTLLLGDAKDSISKLLSEIGKKEEVVESDKEDSIGSIIKNSKNVIIVPGYGMALSQAQFLVKQLADKLRDNGALVRFAIHPVAGRMPGHMNVLLAEANVEYDELFELEAINDDFKDVDLCIVIGANDVVNPAAREAEGTPIYGMPILNVDQAKHVIICNYDLKPGYSGVHNPLYDKQEGVTLLLGDAKDTLQKLITELSEVNQDTEEVKAVSPAQILKESQRVIIVPGYGMALAQAQHLVKQLADILKKNGTEVKYAIHPVAGRMPGHMNVLLAEANVDYDELYELEIINDEFKDTDCCVVVGANDVINPAAREQEGTPIYGMPILNVDQAKHVIICNYDLKPGYSGVHNPLYDRQEGVTLLLGDASDTLQKLINELNSL
;
A
#
# COMPACT_ATOMS: atom_id res chain seq x y z
N MET A 1 9.69 17.21 -52.73
CA MET A 1 9.24 17.39 -51.32
C MET A 1 10.33 18.04 -50.49
N THR A 2 11.59 17.61 -50.64
CA THR A 2 12.80 18.27 -50.11
C THR A 2 12.90 19.75 -50.52
N ASP A 3 12.79 20.07 -51.82
CA ASP A 3 12.88 21.46 -52.31
C ASP A 3 11.76 22.38 -51.77
N PHE A 4 10.60 21.81 -51.42
CA PHE A 4 9.45 22.53 -50.87
C PHE A 4 9.68 22.94 -49.41
N LEU A 5 10.27 22.05 -48.60
CA LEU A 5 10.57 22.30 -47.18
C LEU A 5 11.89 23.05 -46.96
N GLN A 6 12.77 23.10 -47.97
CA GLN A 6 13.97 23.94 -47.93
C GLN A 6 13.64 25.44 -48.06
N ASN A 7 12.50 25.81 -48.63
CA ASN A 7 12.04 27.20 -48.66
C ASN A 7 11.70 27.70 -47.24
N ASP A 8 12.39 28.74 -46.78
CA ASP A 8 12.25 29.28 -45.41
C ASP A 8 10.83 29.76 -45.09
N ILE A 9 10.13 30.38 -46.05
CA ILE A 9 8.77 30.88 -45.83
C ILE A 9 7.82 29.70 -45.55
N ILE A 10 7.93 28.65 -46.36
CA ILE A 10 7.11 27.44 -46.21
C ILE A 10 7.45 26.74 -44.88
N TYR A 11 8.73 26.61 -44.56
CA TYR A 11 9.19 26.07 -43.29
C TYR A 11 8.58 26.83 -42.11
N TYR A 12 8.67 28.16 -42.09
CA TYR A 12 8.13 28.99 -41.00
C TYR A 12 6.61 28.89 -40.87
N ILE A 13 5.88 28.81 -41.98
CA ILE A 13 4.42 28.58 -41.96
C ILE A 13 4.12 27.24 -41.28
N ILE A 14 4.85 26.18 -41.65
CA ILE A 14 4.68 24.85 -41.06
C ILE A 14 5.04 24.86 -39.58
N CYS A 15 6.14 25.52 -39.19
CA CYS A 15 6.50 25.68 -37.78
C CYS A 15 5.40 26.40 -36.99
N GLY A 16 4.81 27.45 -37.56
CA GLY A 16 3.68 28.18 -36.96
C GLY A 16 2.46 27.29 -36.77
N ILE A 17 2.11 26.47 -37.78
CA ILE A 17 1.01 25.50 -37.69
C ILE A 17 1.30 24.48 -36.58
N LEU A 18 2.51 23.90 -36.55
CA LEU A 18 2.88 22.93 -35.52
C LEU A 18 2.84 23.53 -34.10
N ALA A 19 3.32 24.77 -33.94
CA ALA A 19 3.25 25.48 -32.67
C ALA A 19 1.79 25.69 -32.22
N VAL A 20 0.90 26.06 -33.14
CA VAL A 20 -0.55 26.17 -32.88
C VAL A 20 -1.14 24.80 -32.51
N LEU A 21 -0.77 23.72 -33.19
CA LEU A 21 -1.24 22.38 -32.88
C LEU A 21 -0.80 21.92 -31.47
N ILE A 22 0.42 22.24 -31.06
CA ILE A 22 0.91 21.98 -29.69
C ILE A 22 0.09 22.79 -28.68
N LEU A 23 -0.16 24.09 -28.95
CA LEU A 23 -0.97 24.96 -28.09
C LEU A 23 -2.41 24.47 -27.95
N VAL A 24 -3.05 24.09 -29.07
CA VAL A 24 -4.38 23.49 -29.09
C VAL A 24 -4.36 22.16 -28.34
N GLY A 25 -3.33 21.33 -28.52
CA GLY A 25 -3.15 20.10 -27.78
C GLY A 25 -3.13 20.33 -26.26
N ILE A 26 -2.35 21.30 -25.78
CA ILE A 26 -2.30 21.70 -24.36
C ILE A 26 -3.65 22.25 -23.89
N SER A 27 -4.31 23.08 -24.69
CA SER A 27 -5.65 23.60 -24.37
C SER A 27 -6.67 22.47 -24.23
N LEU A 28 -6.64 21.46 -25.10
CA LEU A 28 -7.51 20.30 -25.02
C LEU A 28 -7.18 19.41 -23.80
N MET A 29 -5.91 19.37 -23.36
CA MET A 29 -5.49 18.70 -22.12
C MET A 29 -6.01 19.36 -20.85
N SER A 30 -6.40 20.64 -20.88
CA SER A 30 -7.02 21.33 -19.73
C SER A 30 -8.43 20.84 -19.40
N LYS A 31 -9.07 20.07 -20.30
CA LYS A 31 -10.42 19.53 -20.10
C LYS A 31 -10.38 18.01 -20.18
N VAL A 32 -10.95 17.34 -19.18
CA VAL A 32 -11.00 15.87 -19.07
C VAL A 32 -11.50 15.23 -20.37
N LYS A 33 -12.67 15.65 -20.88
CA LYS A 33 -13.32 15.05 -22.06
C LYS A 33 -12.46 15.09 -23.33
N THR A 34 -11.57 16.06 -23.45
CA THR A 34 -10.70 16.23 -24.62
C THR A 34 -9.25 15.90 -24.36
N SER A 35 -8.87 15.46 -23.16
CA SER A 35 -7.46 15.35 -22.77
C SER A 35 -6.69 14.32 -23.61
N VAL A 36 -7.32 13.17 -23.89
CA VAL A 36 -6.73 12.12 -24.73
C VAL A 36 -6.51 12.60 -26.16
N LEU A 37 -7.47 13.35 -26.71
CA LEU A 37 -7.34 13.95 -28.04
C LEU A 37 -6.22 14.99 -28.05
N GLY A 38 -6.16 15.85 -27.02
CA GLY A 38 -5.10 16.84 -26.86
C GLY A 38 -3.71 16.20 -26.81
N ASN A 39 -3.54 15.13 -26.03
CA ASN A 39 -2.28 14.40 -25.94
C ASN A 39 -1.89 13.75 -27.28
N ARG A 40 -2.84 13.10 -27.97
CA ARG A 40 -2.60 12.53 -29.32
C ARG A 40 -2.22 13.59 -30.34
N LEU A 41 -2.85 14.77 -30.28
CA LEU A 41 -2.55 15.89 -31.16
C LEU A 41 -1.13 16.43 -30.92
N SER A 42 -0.75 16.62 -29.66
CA SER A 42 0.61 17.04 -29.28
C SER A 42 1.66 16.01 -29.70
N ALA A 43 1.39 14.71 -29.51
CA ALA A 43 2.28 13.63 -29.94
C ALA A 43 2.47 13.61 -31.47
N LEU A 44 1.37 13.76 -32.23
CA LEU A 44 1.43 13.86 -33.70
C LEU A 44 2.21 15.11 -34.15
N ALA A 45 1.93 16.26 -33.56
CA ALA A 45 2.63 17.51 -33.87
C ALA A 45 4.14 17.39 -33.59
N THR A 46 4.52 16.72 -32.49
CA THR A 46 5.93 16.49 -32.13
C THR A 46 6.60 15.49 -33.09
N ALA A 47 5.91 14.42 -33.48
CA ALA A 47 6.43 13.48 -34.47
C ALA A 47 6.65 14.16 -35.84
N LEU A 48 5.70 15.00 -36.27
CA LEU A 48 5.82 15.79 -37.49
C LEU A 48 6.97 16.81 -37.38
N ALA A 49 7.13 17.46 -36.23
CA ALA A 49 8.27 18.36 -35.98
C ALA A 49 9.60 17.66 -36.22
N ILE A 50 9.81 16.47 -35.64
CA ILE A 50 11.02 15.66 -35.84
C ILE A 50 11.25 15.37 -37.33
N ILE A 51 10.21 14.91 -38.05
CA ILE A 51 10.31 14.58 -39.48
C ILE A 51 10.68 15.83 -40.30
N ILE A 52 10.03 16.96 -40.03
CA ILE A 52 10.28 18.21 -40.73
C ILE A 52 11.70 18.73 -40.47
N THR A 53 12.20 18.63 -39.24
CA THR A 53 13.60 18.96 -38.92
C THR A 53 14.58 18.07 -39.69
N LEU A 54 14.33 16.76 -39.76
CA LEU A 54 15.18 15.84 -40.54
C LEU A 54 15.24 16.21 -42.03
N ILE A 55 14.13 16.70 -42.60
CA ILE A 55 14.07 17.14 -44.00
C ILE A 55 14.74 18.50 -44.19
N LYS A 56 14.43 19.49 -43.34
CA LYS A 56 14.91 20.88 -43.46
C LYS A 56 16.43 20.96 -43.43
N PHE A 57 17.06 20.19 -42.54
CA PHE A 57 18.52 20.16 -42.39
C PHE A 57 19.20 19.10 -43.25
N ASP A 58 18.49 18.54 -44.24
CA ASP A 58 19.00 17.55 -45.20
C ASP A 58 19.67 16.32 -44.56
N ILE A 59 19.24 15.97 -43.34
CA ILE A 59 19.79 14.84 -42.57
C ILE A 59 19.46 13.52 -43.29
N ILE A 60 18.32 13.47 -43.97
CA ILE A 60 17.85 12.28 -44.70
C ILE A 60 18.79 11.88 -45.84
N SER A 61 19.42 12.86 -46.51
CA SER A 61 20.31 12.61 -47.64
C SER A 61 21.68 12.06 -47.20
N THR A 62 22.05 12.26 -45.93
CA THR A 62 23.33 11.80 -45.38
C THR A 62 23.15 10.51 -44.59
N SER A 63 23.35 9.35 -45.24
CA SER A 63 23.09 8.02 -44.68
C SER A 63 23.72 7.78 -43.30
N THR A 64 24.96 8.22 -43.08
CA THR A 64 25.65 8.06 -41.78
C THR A 64 24.99 8.86 -40.66
N ILE A 65 24.67 10.15 -40.90
CA ILE A 65 24.05 11.02 -39.88
C ILE A 65 22.63 10.53 -39.60
N LEU A 66 21.87 10.17 -40.63
CA LEU A 66 20.54 9.60 -40.48
C LEU A 66 20.54 8.34 -39.61
N ILE A 67 21.46 7.40 -39.85
CA ILE A 67 21.57 6.17 -39.05
C ILE A 67 21.86 6.51 -37.58
N ILE A 68 22.81 7.42 -37.32
CA ILE A 68 23.13 7.84 -35.95
C ILE A 68 21.91 8.45 -35.27
N CYS A 69 21.20 9.38 -35.94
CA CYS A 69 19.98 10.00 -35.42
C CYS A 69 18.90 8.95 -35.11
N LEU A 70 18.65 8.02 -36.04
CA LEU A 70 17.63 6.97 -35.85
C LEU A 70 17.99 6.02 -34.71
N VAL A 71 19.26 5.65 -34.56
CA VAL A 71 19.71 4.80 -33.44
C VAL A 71 19.54 5.53 -32.11
N MET A 72 19.90 6.82 -32.02
CA MET A 72 19.72 7.60 -30.79
C MET A 72 18.24 7.81 -30.45
N LEU A 73 17.39 8.07 -31.44
CA LEU A 73 15.93 8.13 -31.27
C LEU A 73 15.38 6.79 -30.81
N LEU A 74 15.85 5.68 -31.37
CA LEU A 74 15.44 4.34 -30.98
C LEU A 74 15.82 4.04 -29.52
N ILE A 75 17.06 4.34 -29.13
CA ILE A 75 17.52 4.17 -27.73
C ILE A 75 16.65 4.99 -26.78
N GLY A 76 16.42 6.27 -27.11
CA GLY A 76 15.55 7.13 -26.32
C GLY A 76 14.11 6.62 -26.22
N ALA A 77 13.54 6.15 -27.34
CA ALA A 77 12.19 5.59 -27.39
C ALA A 77 12.07 4.29 -26.58
N VAL A 78 13.07 3.40 -26.64
CA VAL A 78 13.11 2.15 -25.87
C VAL A 78 13.18 2.46 -24.37
N ILE A 79 14.11 3.31 -23.94
CA ILE A 79 14.26 3.71 -22.53
C ILE A 79 12.99 4.40 -22.04
N GLY A 80 12.46 5.35 -22.80
CA GLY A 80 11.24 6.09 -22.45
C GLY A 80 10.03 5.17 -22.33
N THR A 81 9.84 4.24 -23.27
CA THR A 81 8.72 3.28 -23.24
C THR A 81 8.85 2.30 -22.09
N TYR A 82 10.07 1.83 -21.79
CA TYR A 82 10.34 0.96 -20.65
C TYR A 82 9.98 1.65 -19.33
N LEU A 83 10.47 2.89 -19.12
CA LEU A 83 10.19 3.66 -17.92
C LEU A 83 8.69 3.94 -17.79
N ALA A 84 8.02 4.35 -18.88
CA ALA A 84 6.58 4.62 -18.87
C ALA A 84 5.72 3.40 -18.49
N LYS A 85 6.17 2.17 -18.81
CA LYS A 85 5.44 0.94 -18.45
C LYS A 85 5.75 0.41 -17.07
N LYS A 86 6.95 0.67 -16.53
CA LYS A 86 7.42 0.10 -15.26
C LYS A 86 7.09 0.97 -14.04
N VAL A 87 7.06 2.28 -14.22
CA VAL A 87 6.83 3.25 -13.13
C VAL A 87 5.37 3.16 -12.67
N LYS A 88 5.17 3.05 -11.35
CA LYS A 88 3.82 3.03 -10.75
C LYS A 88 3.21 4.44 -10.73
N MET A 89 1.88 4.55 -10.73
CA MET A 89 1.20 5.87 -10.74
C MET A 89 1.58 6.76 -9.55
N ILE A 90 1.90 6.18 -8.39
CA ILE A 90 2.40 6.90 -7.20
C ILE A 90 3.80 7.52 -7.39
N GLN A 91 4.60 7.01 -8.34
CA GLN A 91 5.95 7.46 -8.69
C GLN A 91 5.95 8.43 -9.88
N MET A 92 4.79 8.82 -10.40
CA MET A 92 4.71 9.81 -11.48
C MET A 92 5.38 11.16 -11.16
N PRO A 93 5.30 11.70 -9.92
CA PRO A 93 5.94 12.98 -9.61
C PRO A 93 7.47 13.00 -9.84
N GLU A 94 8.19 11.98 -9.37
CA GLU A 94 9.64 11.86 -9.53
C GLU A 94 10.05 11.55 -10.98
N MET A 95 9.22 10.79 -11.71
CA MET A 95 9.44 10.52 -13.12
C MET A 95 9.29 11.79 -13.97
N VAL A 96 8.27 12.61 -13.71
CA VAL A 96 8.08 13.91 -14.38
C VAL A 96 9.25 14.85 -14.10
N ALA A 97 9.72 14.90 -12.85
CA ALA A 97 10.93 15.66 -12.50
C ALA A 97 12.12 15.22 -13.35
N LEU A 98 12.40 13.91 -13.41
CA LEU A 98 13.52 13.37 -14.17
C LEU A 98 13.42 13.70 -15.68
N LEU A 99 12.24 13.53 -16.28
CA LEU A 99 12.02 13.83 -17.71
C LEU A 99 12.24 15.32 -18.03
N ASN A 100 11.77 16.23 -17.16
CA ASN A 100 12.02 17.66 -17.31
C ASN A 100 13.52 17.99 -17.23
N GLY A 101 14.22 17.29 -16.33
CA GLY A 101 15.67 17.36 -16.21
C GLY A 101 16.39 16.98 -17.51
N PHE A 102 15.97 15.89 -18.16
CA PHE A 102 16.53 15.49 -19.46
C PHE A 102 16.27 16.52 -20.56
N GLY A 103 15.11 17.18 -20.56
CA GLY A 103 14.85 18.31 -21.47
C GLY A 103 15.82 19.49 -21.24
N GLY A 104 16.12 19.80 -19.97
CA GLY A 104 17.13 20.80 -19.60
C GLY A 104 18.54 20.38 -20.06
N ALA A 105 18.92 19.13 -19.83
CA ALA A 105 20.21 18.59 -20.28
C ALA A 105 20.36 18.65 -21.81
N ALA A 106 19.32 18.30 -22.56
CA ALA A 106 19.31 18.41 -24.01
C ALA A 106 19.56 19.86 -24.47
N SER A 107 18.89 20.83 -23.84
CA SER A 107 19.09 22.26 -24.13
C SER A 107 20.50 22.73 -23.80
N ALA A 108 21.08 22.26 -22.68
CA ALA A 108 22.46 22.56 -22.32
C ALA A 108 23.46 21.98 -23.32
N ILE A 109 23.22 20.76 -23.82
CA ILE A 109 24.06 20.13 -24.85
C ILE A 109 23.98 20.92 -26.16
N VAL A 110 22.77 21.32 -26.59
CA VAL A 110 22.60 22.15 -27.79
C VAL A 110 23.36 23.47 -27.64
N GLY A 111 23.21 24.17 -26.51
CA GLY A 111 23.96 25.40 -26.24
C GLY A 111 25.48 25.17 -26.24
N ALA A 112 25.95 24.11 -25.57
CA ALA A 112 27.37 23.75 -25.51
C ALA A 112 27.96 23.50 -26.91
N CYS A 113 27.27 22.73 -27.75
CA CYS A 113 27.69 22.49 -29.14
C CYS A 113 27.66 23.77 -29.97
N THR A 114 26.61 24.58 -29.83
CA THR A 114 26.43 25.81 -30.61
C THR A 114 27.56 26.79 -30.35
N MET A 115 28.04 26.90 -29.12
CA MET A 115 29.20 27.76 -28.80
C MET A 115 30.39 27.51 -29.74
N PHE A 116 30.65 26.29 -30.21
CA PHE A 116 31.82 25.99 -31.05
C PHE A 116 31.54 26.02 -32.56
N VAL A 117 30.35 26.46 -32.97
CA VAL A 117 30.04 26.66 -34.40
C VAL A 117 30.92 27.79 -34.95
N PRO A 118 31.57 27.60 -36.12
CA PRO A 118 32.31 28.66 -36.80
C PRO A 118 31.41 29.86 -37.10
N ASP A 119 31.99 31.07 -37.07
CA ASP A 119 31.29 32.33 -37.43
C ASP A 119 30.02 32.62 -36.62
N ILE A 120 29.97 32.13 -35.38
CA ILE A 120 28.85 32.41 -34.46
C ILE A 120 28.73 33.91 -34.18
N THR A 121 27.51 34.43 -34.29
CA THR A 121 27.19 35.82 -33.95
C THR A 121 27.21 36.03 -32.44
N THR A 122 27.38 37.29 -31.99
CA THR A 122 27.31 37.63 -30.56
C THR A 122 25.97 37.22 -29.93
N PHE A 123 24.86 37.32 -30.70
CA PHE A 123 23.54 36.91 -30.23
C PHE A 123 23.44 35.40 -29.99
N GLU A 124 23.85 34.59 -30.96
CA GLU A 124 23.87 33.13 -30.86
C GLU A 124 24.82 32.65 -29.76
N PHE A 125 25.96 33.33 -29.58
CA PHE A 125 26.90 33.01 -28.51
C PHE A 125 26.32 33.29 -27.12
N ILE A 126 25.69 34.46 -26.92
CA ILE A 126 25.00 34.81 -25.67
C ILE A 126 23.87 33.82 -25.36
N THR A 127 23.01 33.54 -26.33
CA THR A 127 21.90 32.59 -26.15
C THR A 127 22.40 31.17 -25.91
N SER A 128 23.50 30.75 -26.54
CA SER A 128 24.13 29.46 -26.26
C SER A 128 24.61 29.34 -24.81
N MET A 129 25.27 30.37 -24.26
CA MET A 129 25.68 30.39 -22.86
C MET A 129 24.48 30.33 -21.91
N LEU A 130 23.42 31.08 -22.21
CA LEU A 130 22.18 31.04 -21.42
C LEU A 130 21.52 29.65 -21.48
N ALA A 131 21.54 28.97 -22.62
CA ALA A 131 21.05 27.60 -22.76
C ALA A 131 21.85 26.60 -21.90
N VAL A 132 23.19 26.73 -21.86
CA VAL A 132 24.04 25.92 -20.96
C VAL A 132 23.71 26.19 -19.49
N ILE A 133 23.56 27.46 -19.12
CA ILE A 133 23.24 27.86 -17.74
C ILE A 133 21.88 27.30 -17.33
N ILE A 134 20.80 27.66 -18.05
CA ILE A 134 19.44 27.29 -17.63
C ILE A 134 19.19 25.79 -17.83
N GLY A 135 19.79 25.17 -18.85
CA GLY A 135 19.70 23.72 -19.03
C GLY A 135 20.39 22.93 -17.92
N SER A 136 21.61 23.33 -17.52
CA SER A 136 22.37 22.64 -16.48
C SER A 136 21.71 22.76 -15.09
N LEU A 137 21.25 23.97 -14.70
CA LEU A 137 20.53 24.15 -13.43
C LEU A 137 19.22 23.35 -13.41
N THR A 138 18.53 23.26 -14.56
CA THR A 138 17.26 22.53 -14.67
C THR A 138 17.50 21.04 -14.50
N PHE A 139 18.54 20.50 -15.15
CA PHE A 139 18.91 19.09 -15.02
C PHE A 139 19.24 18.72 -13.58
N THR A 140 20.21 19.40 -12.96
CA THR A 140 20.65 19.03 -11.60
C THR A 140 19.57 19.31 -10.55
N GLY A 141 18.83 20.42 -10.67
CA GLY A 141 17.70 20.72 -9.79
C GLY A 141 16.60 19.66 -9.87
N SER A 142 16.31 19.19 -11.08
CA SER A 142 15.32 18.12 -11.30
C SER A 142 15.75 16.77 -10.75
N VAL A 143 17.05 16.43 -10.87
CA VAL A 143 17.61 15.21 -10.27
C VAL A 143 17.48 15.23 -8.74
N ILE A 144 17.76 16.36 -8.10
CA ILE A 144 17.58 16.51 -6.65
C ILE A 144 16.10 16.41 -6.26
N ALA A 145 15.20 17.05 -7.02
CA ALA A 145 13.76 16.96 -6.78
C ALA A 145 13.24 15.51 -6.90
N ALA A 146 13.66 14.80 -7.95
CA ALA A 146 13.35 13.38 -8.14
C ALA A 146 13.90 12.52 -7.00
N GLY A 147 15.17 12.72 -6.61
CA GLY A 147 15.81 11.97 -5.53
C GLY A 147 15.12 12.16 -4.17
N LYS A 148 14.61 13.36 -3.88
CA LYS A 148 13.83 13.64 -2.66
C LYS A 148 12.47 12.94 -2.65
N LEU A 149 11.78 12.93 -3.79
CA LEU A 149 10.48 12.26 -3.90
C LEU A 149 10.61 10.74 -3.84
N ALA A 150 11.67 10.20 -4.46
CA ALA A 150 12.06 8.79 -4.42
C ALA A 150 12.61 8.35 -3.07
N LYS A 151 12.78 9.28 -2.12
CA LYS A 151 13.37 9.08 -0.78
C LYS A 151 14.81 8.58 -0.81
N TYR A 152 15.53 8.74 -1.92
CA TYR A 152 16.99 8.59 -1.95
C TYR A 152 17.71 9.75 -1.25
N ILE A 153 17.04 10.91 -1.17
CA ILE A 153 17.47 12.09 -0.42
C ILE A 153 16.38 12.39 0.62
N ASP A 154 16.76 12.83 1.82
CA ASP A 154 15.81 13.26 2.85
C ASP A 154 14.87 14.35 2.29
N GLY A 155 13.57 14.18 2.50
CA GLY A 155 12.55 15.13 2.06
C GLY A 155 12.54 16.44 2.86
N ARG A 156 13.26 16.54 3.97
CA ARG A 156 13.36 17.78 4.76
C ARG A 156 14.20 18.84 4.03
N PRO A 157 13.90 20.13 4.23
CA PRO A 157 14.77 21.23 3.78
C PRO A 157 16.19 21.10 4.35
N ILE A 158 17.22 21.00 3.50
CA ILE A 158 18.62 20.98 3.93
C ILE A 158 19.22 22.37 3.71
N LYS A 159 19.46 23.10 4.80
CA LYS A 159 20.09 24.43 4.77
C LYS A 159 21.57 24.33 5.16
N TRP A 160 22.45 24.72 4.25
CA TRP A 160 23.90 24.78 4.52
C TRP A 160 24.27 26.03 5.32
N LYS A 161 25.43 25.99 6.00
CA LYS A 161 25.99 27.20 6.63
C LYS A 161 26.24 28.25 5.56
N ASN A 162 25.71 29.46 5.75
CA ASN A 162 25.79 30.58 4.79
C ASN A 162 25.20 30.27 3.40
N HIS A 163 24.17 29.42 3.32
CA HIS A 163 23.57 29.00 2.05
C HIS A 163 23.18 30.17 1.12
N GLN A 164 22.60 31.25 1.64
CA GLN A 164 22.22 32.41 0.83
C GLN A 164 23.43 33.12 0.23
N PHE A 165 24.53 33.23 1.00
CA PHE A 165 25.78 33.78 0.50
C PHE A 165 26.37 32.89 -0.61
N ILE A 166 26.34 31.57 -0.44
CA ILE A 166 26.77 30.61 -1.46
C ILE A 166 25.98 30.80 -2.76
N ASN A 167 24.65 30.88 -2.69
CA ASN A 167 23.80 31.09 -3.87
C ASN A 167 24.10 32.41 -4.59
N ILE A 168 24.20 33.51 -3.84
CA ILE A 168 24.52 34.82 -4.42
C ILE A 168 25.91 34.80 -5.05
N LEU A 169 26.90 34.20 -4.38
CA LEU A 169 28.26 34.10 -4.89
C LEU A 169 28.32 33.30 -6.20
N ILE A 170 27.61 32.17 -6.29
CA ILE A 170 27.56 31.37 -7.51
C ILE A 170 26.89 32.17 -8.65
N LEU A 171 25.78 32.87 -8.38
CA LEU A 171 25.11 33.70 -9.39
C LEU A 171 26.02 34.83 -9.90
N ILE A 172 26.76 35.49 -9.00
CA ILE A 172 27.77 36.49 -9.38
C ILE A 172 28.86 35.85 -10.23
N LEU A 173 29.35 34.67 -9.85
CA LEU A 173 30.42 33.99 -10.59
C LEU A 173 29.95 33.55 -11.98
N ILE A 174 28.72 33.03 -12.12
CA ILE A 174 28.10 32.74 -13.42
C ILE A 174 28.03 34.00 -14.28
N LEU A 175 27.59 35.12 -13.71
CA LEU A 175 27.51 36.40 -14.43
C LEU A 175 28.90 36.89 -14.90
N VAL A 176 29.90 36.85 -14.01
CA VAL A 176 31.28 37.27 -14.32
C VAL A 176 31.87 36.39 -15.42
N VAL A 177 31.75 35.07 -15.31
CA VAL A 177 32.25 34.12 -16.33
C VAL A 177 31.54 34.33 -17.67
N SER A 178 30.24 34.61 -17.66
CA SER A 178 29.48 34.91 -18.88
C SER A 178 29.97 36.19 -19.55
N ILE A 179 30.13 37.28 -18.78
CA ILE A 179 30.66 38.55 -19.30
C ILE A 179 32.07 38.37 -19.85
N LEU A 180 32.92 37.63 -19.14
CA LEU A 180 34.28 37.31 -19.58
C LEU A 180 34.27 36.59 -20.92
N GLY A 181 33.37 35.63 -21.10
CA GLY A 181 33.20 34.91 -22.36
C GLY A 181 32.78 35.80 -23.53
N ILE A 182 31.91 36.78 -23.28
CA ILE A 182 31.44 37.73 -24.30
C ILE A 182 32.56 38.70 -24.70
N VAL A 183 33.28 39.27 -23.73
CA VAL A 183 34.21 40.38 -23.97
C VAL A 183 35.55 39.91 -24.52
N LEU A 184 36.03 38.72 -24.16
CA LEU A 184 37.40 38.30 -24.47
C LEU A 184 37.58 37.62 -25.84
N GLU A 185 36.54 37.48 -26.67
CA GLU A 185 36.62 36.88 -28.02
C GLU A 185 37.54 35.65 -28.10
N LEU A 186 37.30 34.70 -27.20
CA LEU A 186 38.25 33.63 -26.90
C LEU A 186 38.36 32.57 -28.01
N GLU A 187 39.58 32.07 -28.19
CA GLU A 187 39.86 30.86 -28.98
C GLU A 187 39.32 29.58 -28.29
N PHE A 188 39.46 28.43 -28.97
CA PHE A 188 38.83 27.17 -28.57
C PHE A 188 39.06 26.76 -27.11
N THR A 189 40.33 26.73 -26.65
CA THR A 189 40.66 26.21 -25.31
C THR A 189 40.09 27.08 -24.18
N PRO A 190 40.29 28.40 -24.13
CA PRO A 190 39.66 29.23 -23.10
C PRO A 190 38.13 29.25 -23.20
N LYS A 191 37.56 29.18 -24.41
CA LYS A 191 36.11 29.08 -24.62
C LYS A 191 35.53 27.79 -24.05
N LEU A 192 36.25 26.67 -24.19
CA LEU A 192 35.90 25.39 -23.56
C LEU A 192 35.94 25.47 -22.03
N ILE A 193 36.94 26.14 -21.47
CA ILE A 193 37.03 26.37 -20.01
C ILE A 193 35.81 27.18 -19.53
N ILE A 194 35.42 28.23 -20.24
CA ILE A 194 34.22 29.01 -19.90
C ILE A 194 32.96 28.16 -19.97
N MET A 195 32.77 27.40 -21.05
CA MET A 195 31.61 26.52 -21.18
C MET A 195 31.54 25.49 -20.02
N LEU A 196 32.66 24.83 -19.68
CA LEU A 196 32.73 23.90 -18.56
C LEU A 196 32.48 24.59 -17.22
N ALA A 197 33.03 25.79 -17.02
CA ALA A 197 32.80 26.57 -15.81
C ALA A 197 31.31 26.93 -15.65
N LEU A 198 30.66 27.41 -16.71
CA LEU A 198 29.21 27.70 -16.70
C LEU A 198 28.38 26.45 -16.43
N LEU A 199 28.73 25.33 -17.05
CA LEU A 199 28.03 24.04 -16.85
C LEU A 199 28.14 23.58 -15.39
N LEU A 200 29.33 23.61 -14.79
CA LEU A 200 29.58 23.17 -13.43
C LEU A 200 28.98 24.12 -12.39
N LEU A 201 29.16 25.43 -12.56
CA LEU A 201 28.62 26.44 -11.65
C LEU A 201 27.11 26.46 -11.67
N SER A 202 26.50 26.41 -12.85
CA SER A 202 25.05 26.37 -12.98
C SER A 202 24.47 25.04 -12.50
N GLY A 203 25.15 23.93 -12.78
CA GLY A 203 24.78 22.61 -12.24
C GLY A 203 24.83 22.60 -10.71
N PHE A 204 25.88 23.18 -10.11
CA PHE A 204 25.97 23.33 -8.66
C PHE A 204 24.90 24.26 -8.10
N PHE A 205 24.59 25.36 -8.79
CA PHE A 205 23.48 26.24 -8.43
C PHE A 205 22.15 25.48 -8.43
N GLY A 206 21.88 24.63 -9.43
CA GLY A 206 20.67 23.80 -9.46
C GLY A 206 20.56 22.85 -8.26
N VAL A 207 21.69 22.26 -7.82
CA VAL A 207 21.73 21.45 -6.59
C VAL A 207 21.44 22.30 -5.37
N ALA A 208 22.16 23.41 -5.19
CA ALA A 208 21.97 24.34 -4.06
C ALA A 208 20.53 24.87 -4.00
N PHE A 209 19.95 25.18 -5.16
CA PHE A 209 18.60 25.65 -5.33
C PHE A 209 17.55 24.63 -4.84
N ALA A 210 17.64 23.37 -5.29
CA ALA A 210 16.63 22.35 -5.01
C ALA A 210 16.81 21.69 -3.62
N ILE A 211 18.04 21.63 -3.09
CA ILE A 211 18.33 20.92 -1.83
C ILE A 211 17.72 21.61 -0.60
N ARG A 212 17.51 22.92 -0.65
CA ARG A 212 16.86 23.69 0.43
C ARG A 212 15.33 23.63 0.40
N VAL A 213 14.72 23.13 -0.66
CA VAL A 213 13.25 23.08 -0.76
C VAL A 213 12.73 21.80 -0.11
N GLY A 214 11.62 21.87 0.63
CA GLY A 214 11.05 20.72 1.33
C GLY A 214 10.18 19.83 0.44
N GLY A 215 10.00 18.57 0.83
CA GLY A 215 9.24 17.52 0.15
C GLY A 215 7.85 17.91 -0.36
N ALA A 216 7.08 18.75 0.33
CA ALA A 216 5.75 19.19 -0.14
C ALA A 216 5.81 20.43 -1.02
N ASP A 217 6.89 21.20 -0.97
CA ASP A 217 7.10 22.28 -1.94
C ASP A 217 7.81 21.74 -3.20
N MET A 218 8.20 20.45 -3.23
CA MET A 218 8.76 19.78 -4.41
C MET A 218 7.85 19.85 -5.63
N PRO A 219 6.52 19.67 -5.56
CA PRO A 219 5.68 19.73 -6.75
C PRO A 219 5.71 21.11 -7.40
N ILE A 220 5.72 22.19 -6.60
CA ILE A 220 5.88 23.56 -7.10
C ILE A 220 7.26 23.73 -7.75
N THR A 221 8.30 23.17 -7.12
CA THR A 221 9.67 23.19 -7.66
C THR A 221 9.77 22.46 -8.99
N ILE A 222 9.11 21.31 -9.15
CA ILE A 222 9.07 20.54 -10.38
C ILE A 222 8.35 21.31 -11.48
N SER A 223 7.22 21.95 -11.16
CA SER A 223 6.52 22.81 -12.12
C SER A 223 7.37 24.01 -12.56
N LEU A 224 8.12 24.62 -11.62
CA LEU A 224 9.05 25.70 -11.95
C LEU A 224 10.21 25.21 -12.82
N LEU A 225 10.79 24.05 -12.51
CA LEU A 225 11.85 23.43 -13.31
C LEU A 225 11.34 23.02 -14.70
N ASN A 226 10.06 22.64 -14.83
CA ASN A 226 9.42 22.43 -16.13
C ASN A 226 9.38 23.72 -16.96
N SER A 227 9.03 24.84 -16.32
CA SER A 227 9.10 26.16 -16.95
C SER A 227 10.53 26.49 -17.41
N PHE A 228 11.53 26.24 -16.56
CA PHE A 228 12.94 26.44 -16.92
C PHE A 228 13.41 25.54 -18.07
N SER A 229 12.94 24.29 -18.13
CA SER A 229 13.20 23.39 -19.26
C SER A 229 12.66 23.95 -20.57
N GLY A 230 11.42 24.47 -20.57
CA GLY A 230 10.83 25.14 -21.73
C GLY A 230 11.58 26.41 -22.14
N VAL A 231 11.92 27.27 -21.17
CA VAL A 231 12.71 28.49 -21.41
C VAL A 231 14.11 28.16 -21.95
N ALA A 232 14.78 27.14 -21.39
CA ALA A 232 16.07 26.66 -21.88
C ALA A 232 15.95 26.16 -23.32
N GLY A 233 14.90 25.39 -23.64
CA GLY A 233 14.61 24.95 -25.00
C GLY A 233 14.39 26.12 -25.96
N SER A 234 13.63 27.14 -25.54
CA SER A 234 13.39 28.33 -26.36
C SER A 234 14.68 29.10 -26.65
N ILE A 235 15.53 29.30 -25.63
CA ILE A 235 16.83 29.96 -25.76
C ILE A 235 17.80 29.14 -26.60
N ALA A 236 17.81 27.81 -26.45
CA ALA A 236 18.58 26.92 -27.32
C ALA A 236 18.12 27.03 -28.77
N GLY A 237 16.81 27.16 -29.01
CA GLY A 237 16.24 27.47 -30.33
C GLY A 237 16.75 28.79 -30.90
N MET A 238 16.85 29.85 -30.09
CA MET A 238 17.44 31.12 -30.51
C MET A 238 18.92 30.96 -30.86
N ALA A 239 19.65 30.13 -30.12
CA ALA A 239 21.06 29.87 -30.35
C ALA A 239 21.32 29.19 -31.71
N VAL A 240 20.44 28.29 -32.13
CA VAL A 240 20.55 27.58 -33.42
C VAL A 240 19.69 28.19 -34.53
N ASN A 241 19.06 29.33 -34.30
CA ASN A 241 18.09 29.98 -35.18
C ASN A 241 16.90 29.09 -35.63
N ASP A 242 16.43 28.20 -34.76
CA ASP A 242 15.29 27.32 -35.05
C ASP A 242 13.99 27.86 -34.41
N ILE A 243 13.11 28.43 -35.23
CA ILE A 243 11.88 29.08 -34.76
C ILE A 243 10.87 28.08 -34.17
N LEU A 244 10.92 26.82 -34.57
CA LEU A 244 10.04 25.78 -34.05
C LEU A 244 10.41 25.46 -32.61
N LEU A 245 11.70 25.31 -32.32
CA LEU A 245 12.24 25.09 -30.99
C LEU A 245 12.02 26.32 -30.10
N VAL A 246 12.21 27.54 -30.63
CA VAL A 246 11.86 28.79 -29.93
C VAL A 246 10.40 28.78 -29.50
N SER A 247 9.49 28.47 -30.43
CA SER A 247 8.05 28.50 -30.20
C SER A 247 7.60 27.41 -29.22
N ALA A 248 8.02 26.16 -29.44
CA ALA A 248 7.66 25.04 -28.58
C ALA A 248 8.18 25.23 -27.15
N GLY A 249 9.45 25.64 -27.01
CA GLY A 249 10.04 25.95 -25.71
C GLY A 249 9.32 27.10 -25.00
N GLY A 250 8.98 28.17 -25.72
CA GLY A 250 8.25 29.30 -25.17
C GLY A 250 6.86 28.93 -24.66
N ILE A 251 6.12 28.10 -25.41
CA ILE A 251 4.80 27.58 -25.01
C ILE A 251 4.91 26.76 -23.71
N VAL A 252 5.86 25.81 -23.65
CA VAL A 252 6.09 24.98 -22.45
C VAL A 252 6.53 25.83 -21.26
N GLY A 253 7.45 26.79 -21.49
CA GLY A 253 7.96 27.69 -20.48
C GLY A 253 6.86 28.54 -19.84
N ALA A 254 6.01 29.16 -20.65
CA ALA A 254 4.89 29.97 -20.19
C ALA A 254 3.83 29.12 -19.47
N SER A 255 3.47 27.95 -20.04
CA SER A 255 2.50 27.03 -19.43
C SER A 255 2.98 26.52 -18.07
N GLY A 256 4.27 26.19 -17.94
CA GLY A 256 4.85 25.75 -16.67
C GLY A 256 4.83 26.84 -15.61
N LEU A 257 5.11 28.10 -15.98
CA LEU A 257 5.07 29.23 -15.05
C LEU A 257 3.63 29.48 -14.54
N LEU A 258 2.64 29.43 -15.44
CA LEU A 258 1.22 29.57 -15.08
C LEU A 258 0.79 28.46 -14.12
N LEU A 259 1.17 27.21 -14.41
CA LEU A 259 0.90 26.08 -13.53
C LEU A 259 1.54 26.29 -12.14
N THR A 260 2.80 26.74 -12.09
CA THR A 260 3.48 27.07 -10.85
C THR A 260 2.73 28.13 -10.04
N GLN A 261 2.20 29.18 -10.69
CA GLN A 261 1.42 30.22 -10.01
C GLN A 261 0.10 29.68 -9.44
N ILE A 262 -0.61 28.84 -10.20
CA ILE A 262 -1.85 28.20 -9.74
C ILE A 262 -1.57 27.32 -8.51
N MET A 263 -0.47 26.54 -8.55
CA MET A 263 -0.06 25.71 -7.42
C MET A 263 0.34 26.54 -6.20
N CYS A 264 1.10 27.62 -6.39
CA CYS A 264 1.46 28.56 -5.32
C CYS A 264 0.20 29.13 -4.65
N LYS A 265 -0.77 29.59 -5.44
CA LYS A 265 -2.05 30.10 -4.93
C LYS A 265 -2.82 29.02 -4.16
N ALA A 266 -2.91 27.81 -4.71
CA ALA A 266 -3.61 26.70 -4.09
C ALA A 266 -2.96 26.22 -2.77
N MET A 267 -1.65 26.43 -2.60
CA MET A 267 -0.90 26.10 -1.38
C MET A 267 -0.75 27.29 -0.42
N ASN A 268 -1.32 28.45 -0.75
CA ASN A 268 -1.05 29.75 -0.12
C ASN A 268 0.44 29.99 0.16
N ARG A 269 1.27 29.73 -0.86
CA ARG A 269 2.71 29.99 -0.84
C ARG A 269 3.05 31.06 -1.85
N SER A 270 3.97 31.95 -1.50
CA SER A 270 4.58 32.82 -2.50
C SER A 270 5.70 32.07 -3.24
N LEU A 271 5.81 32.29 -4.55
CA LEU A 271 6.93 31.76 -5.34
C LEU A 271 8.28 32.23 -4.79
N ILE A 272 8.34 33.45 -4.28
CA ILE A 272 9.55 34.06 -3.71
C ILE A 272 10.00 33.31 -2.46
N ASP A 273 9.09 32.90 -1.57
CA ASP A 273 9.45 32.17 -0.36
C ASP A 273 10.06 30.80 -0.66
N ILE A 274 9.55 30.13 -1.70
CA ILE A 274 10.08 28.85 -2.20
C ILE A 274 11.45 29.08 -2.85
N LEU A 275 11.60 30.12 -3.67
CA LEU A 275 12.85 30.56 -4.28
C LEU A 275 13.88 31.10 -3.28
N LEU A 276 13.52 31.41 -2.04
CA LEU A 276 14.45 31.80 -0.99
C LEU A 276 14.74 30.64 -0.02
N GLY A 277 13.98 29.55 -0.10
CA GLY A 277 14.07 28.45 0.87
C GLY A 277 13.54 28.84 2.24
N ASN A 278 12.63 29.82 2.30
CA ASN A 278 11.81 30.13 3.46
C ASN A 278 10.68 29.09 3.61
N THR A 279 10.99 27.83 3.30
CA THR A 279 10.13 26.68 3.59
C THR A 279 9.86 26.64 5.09
N SER A 280 8.63 26.32 5.46
CA SER A 280 8.00 26.50 6.77
C SER A 280 8.58 25.78 7.98
N VAL A 281 9.86 25.40 7.96
CA VAL A 281 10.62 25.26 9.20
C VAL A 281 11.22 26.63 9.54
N ALA A 282 10.34 27.64 9.65
CA ALA A 282 10.71 28.86 10.36
C ALA A 282 10.72 28.49 11.84
N SER A 283 11.88 28.75 12.46
CA SER A 283 12.15 28.68 13.88
C SER A 283 10.90 28.95 14.72
N SER A 284 10.63 28.02 15.63
CA SER A 284 9.69 28.11 16.74
C SER A 284 9.62 29.53 17.31
N SER A 285 8.73 30.33 16.76
CA SER A 285 8.19 31.46 17.48
C SER A 285 7.31 30.81 18.53
N LYS A 286 7.71 30.93 19.80
CA LYS A 286 6.90 30.54 20.96
C LYS A 286 5.59 31.34 20.90
N VAL A 287 4.63 30.85 20.14
CA VAL A 287 3.23 31.11 20.43
C VAL A 287 2.88 30.06 21.46
N GLU A 288 2.62 30.50 22.69
CA GLU A 288 2.01 29.66 23.72
C GLU A 288 0.64 29.21 23.23
N THR A 289 0.58 28.18 22.40
CA THR A 289 -0.59 27.31 22.39
C THR A 289 -0.60 26.65 23.75
N THR A 290 -1.63 26.96 24.52
CA THR A 290 -1.89 26.44 25.86
C THR A 290 -1.86 24.92 25.77
N ASN A 291 -0.72 24.31 26.11
CA ASN A 291 -0.57 22.87 26.23
C ASN A 291 -1.38 22.41 27.44
N LYS A 292 -2.70 22.29 27.27
CA LYS A 292 -3.47 21.31 28.01
C LYS A 292 -3.27 19.99 27.30
N HIS A 293 -2.23 19.27 27.69
CA HIS A 293 -2.22 17.82 27.54
C HIS A 293 -3.39 17.29 28.38
N ILE A 294 -4.54 17.13 27.73
CA ILE A 294 -5.61 16.28 28.23
C ILE A 294 -5.30 14.92 27.65
N GLU A 295 -4.84 14.00 28.50
CA GLU A 295 -4.93 12.56 28.20
C GLU A 295 -6.41 12.24 27.97
N HIS A 296 -6.83 12.19 26.70
CA HIS A 296 -8.18 11.76 26.38
C HIS A 296 -8.26 10.24 26.48
N LYS A 297 -8.92 9.77 27.54
CA LYS A 297 -9.77 8.58 27.46
C LYS A 297 -10.69 8.78 26.26
N ILE A 298 -10.64 7.87 25.29
CA ILE A 298 -11.63 7.79 24.22
C ILE A 298 -12.97 7.43 24.89
N GLU A 299 -13.75 8.45 25.26
CA GLU A 299 -15.12 8.26 25.69
C GLU A 299 -15.93 7.79 24.48
N LYS A 300 -16.36 6.52 24.54
CA LYS A 300 -17.36 5.93 23.65
C LYS A 300 -18.72 6.54 23.98
N GLN A 301 -19.29 7.32 23.05
CA GLN A 301 -20.72 7.44 22.67
C GLN A 301 -20.85 8.67 21.75
N GLU A 302 -21.71 8.79 20.73
CA GLU A 302 -23.06 8.26 20.55
C GLU A 302 -23.50 8.46 19.08
N ALA A 303 -23.37 7.41 18.28
CA ALA A 303 -24.09 7.07 17.04
C ALA A 303 -23.37 5.80 16.55
N SER A 304 -24.07 4.69 16.31
CA SER A 304 -23.37 3.53 15.79
C SER A 304 -22.81 3.90 14.42
N LEU A 305 -21.53 3.59 14.16
CA LEU A 305 -20.86 3.91 12.89
C LEU A 305 -21.72 3.47 11.69
N ASN A 306 -22.43 2.36 11.89
CA ASN A 306 -23.41 1.75 11.03
C ASN A 306 -24.66 2.64 10.78
N GLU A 307 -25.25 3.23 11.82
CA GLU A 307 -26.39 4.15 11.70
C GLU A 307 -26.05 5.37 10.82
N VAL A 308 -24.87 5.98 11.04
CA VAL A 308 -24.41 7.14 10.26
C VAL A 308 -24.21 6.77 8.79
N LEU A 309 -23.60 5.61 8.53
CA LEU A 309 -23.31 5.14 7.18
C LEU A 309 -24.57 4.79 6.39
N ASN A 310 -25.58 4.18 7.02
CA ASN A 310 -26.80 3.76 6.34
C ASN A 310 -27.83 4.89 6.18
N ASN A 311 -27.83 5.90 7.06
CA ASN A 311 -28.80 6.99 7.01
C ASN A 311 -28.33 8.18 6.16
N ALA A 312 -27.05 8.25 5.79
CA ALA A 312 -26.50 9.36 5.01
C ALA A 312 -27.05 9.35 3.57
N LYS A 313 -27.65 10.48 3.13
CA LYS A 313 -28.16 10.65 1.76
C LYS A 313 -27.23 11.51 0.90
N SER A 314 -26.51 12.44 1.50
CA SER A 314 -25.46 13.23 0.84
C SER A 314 -24.12 12.89 1.47
N VAL A 315 -23.22 12.29 0.68
CA VAL A 315 -21.89 11.88 1.13
C VAL A 315 -20.81 12.56 0.29
N ILE A 316 -19.82 13.15 0.97
CA ILE A 316 -18.60 13.65 0.33
C ILE A 316 -17.41 12.82 0.80
N ILE A 317 -16.64 12.27 -0.14
CA ILE A 317 -15.40 11.56 0.14
C ILE A 317 -14.22 12.50 -0.16
N VAL A 318 -13.31 12.65 0.81
CA VAL A 318 -12.13 13.50 0.74
C VAL A 318 -10.87 12.62 0.75
N PRO A 319 -10.32 12.27 -0.42
CA PRO A 319 -9.10 11.48 -0.52
C PRO A 319 -7.85 12.32 -0.27
N GLY A 320 -6.86 11.71 0.38
CA GLY A 320 -5.56 12.30 0.66
C GLY A 320 -4.39 11.35 0.41
N TYR A 321 -3.20 11.78 0.79
CA TYR A 321 -1.97 11.03 0.52
C TYR A 321 -1.93 9.66 1.23
N GLY A 322 -2.59 9.49 2.37
CA GLY A 322 -2.68 8.20 3.06
C GLY A 322 -3.44 7.14 2.26
N MET A 323 -4.42 7.53 1.42
CA MET A 323 -5.08 6.62 0.47
C MET A 323 -4.07 6.08 -0.57
N ALA A 324 -3.19 6.94 -1.07
CA ALA A 324 -2.16 6.56 -2.03
C ALA A 324 -1.11 5.64 -1.41
N LEU A 325 -0.66 5.93 -0.19
CA LEU A 325 0.32 5.10 0.53
C LEU A 325 -0.18 3.67 0.77
N SER A 326 -1.44 3.54 1.16
CA SER A 326 -2.11 2.26 1.44
C SER A 326 -2.63 1.54 0.18
N GLN A 327 -2.53 2.19 -1.00
CA GLN A 327 -3.08 1.68 -2.27
C GLN A 327 -4.58 1.36 -2.17
N ALA A 328 -5.34 2.21 -1.47
CA ALA A 328 -6.73 1.96 -1.14
C ALA A 328 -7.74 2.47 -2.20
N GLN A 329 -7.29 3.05 -3.33
CA GLN A 329 -8.16 3.69 -4.33
C GLN A 329 -9.31 2.79 -4.83
N HIS A 330 -9.07 1.50 -5.02
CA HIS A 330 -10.11 0.54 -5.43
C HIS A 330 -11.14 0.29 -4.33
N LEU A 331 -10.72 0.24 -3.06
CA LEU A 331 -11.65 0.11 -1.94
C LEU A 331 -12.47 1.38 -1.73
N VAL A 332 -11.88 2.55 -1.98
CA VAL A 332 -12.61 3.82 -1.96
C VAL A 332 -13.70 3.84 -3.02
N LYS A 333 -13.44 3.33 -4.23
CA LYS A 333 -14.47 3.17 -5.26
C LYS A 333 -15.57 2.20 -4.81
N GLN A 334 -15.20 1.03 -4.27
CA GLN A 334 -16.17 0.07 -3.73
C GLN A 334 -17.03 0.68 -2.62
N LEU A 335 -16.43 1.48 -1.73
CA LEU A 335 -17.14 2.20 -0.67
C LEU A 335 -18.16 3.18 -1.26
N ALA A 336 -17.74 3.98 -2.25
CA ALA A 336 -18.63 4.91 -2.93
C ALA A 336 -19.78 4.20 -3.64
N ASP A 337 -19.51 3.09 -4.34
CA ASP A 337 -20.52 2.34 -5.05
C ASP A 337 -21.54 1.70 -4.09
N LYS A 338 -21.08 1.13 -2.97
CA LYS A 338 -21.96 0.56 -1.95
C LYS A 338 -22.84 1.61 -1.27
N LEU A 339 -22.31 2.81 -1.03
CA LEU A 339 -23.10 3.94 -0.51
C LEU A 339 -24.15 4.41 -1.54
N ARG A 340 -23.82 4.41 -2.83
CA ARG A 340 -24.79 4.71 -3.90
C ARG A 340 -25.88 3.67 -4.03
N GLU A 341 -25.53 2.39 -3.91
CA GLU A 341 -26.50 1.28 -3.88
C GLU A 341 -27.50 1.45 -2.73
N ASN A 342 -27.06 1.98 -1.60
CA ASN A 342 -27.91 2.33 -0.47
C ASN A 342 -28.69 3.66 -0.66
N GLY A 343 -28.64 4.27 -1.84
CA GLY A 343 -29.40 5.46 -2.20
C GLY A 343 -28.74 6.79 -1.84
N ALA A 344 -27.47 6.80 -1.44
CA ALA A 344 -26.73 8.03 -1.18
C ALA A 344 -26.18 8.68 -2.46
N ASN A 345 -26.22 10.00 -2.55
CA ASN A 345 -25.48 10.77 -3.55
C ASN A 345 -24.04 10.96 -3.08
N VAL A 346 -23.09 10.27 -3.73
CA VAL A 346 -21.67 10.26 -3.37
C VAL A 346 -20.85 11.10 -4.35
N ARG A 347 -20.15 12.11 -3.80
CA ARG A 347 -19.26 13.01 -4.55
C ARG A 347 -17.86 12.98 -3.96
N PHE A 348 -16.84 13.19 -4.79
CA PHE A 348 -15.45 13.26 -4.34
C PHE A 348 -14.99 14.71 -4.33
N ALA A 349 -14.52 15.19 -3.17
CA ALA A 349 -13.94 16.52 -3.03
C ALA A 349 -12.41 16.43 -3.11
N ILE A 350 -11.84 16.92 -4.20
CA ILE A 350 -10.41 16.85 -4.46
C ILE A 350 -9.76 18.20 -4.17
N HIS A 351 -8.89 18.22 -3.16
CA HIS A 351 -8.05 19.37 -2.90
C HIS A 351 -6.95 19.45 -3.99
N PRO A 352 -6.66 20.62 -4.60
CA PRO A 352 -5.68 20.74 -5.69
C PRO A 352 -4.27 20.22 -5.35
N VAL A 353 -3.92 20.27 -4.07
CA VAL A 353 -2.61 19.85 -3.54
C VAL A 353 -2.67 18.60 -2.67
N ALA A 354 -3.78 17.84 -2.72
CA ALA A 354 -3.83 16.53 -2.10
C ALA A 354 -2.84 15.56 -2.79
N GLY A 355 -1.88 15.04 -2.03
CA GLY A 355 -0.89 14.07 -2.53
C GLY A 355 0.51 14.66 -2.70
N ARG A 356 1.21 14.23 -3.77
CA ARG A 356 2.61 14.59 -4.07
C ARG A 356 2.78 15.23 -5.45
N MET A 357 1.70 15.46 -6.19
CA MET A 357 1.69 16.25 -7.42
C MET A 357 0.27 16.80 -7.63
N PRO A 358 0.11 17.90 -8.40
CA PRO A 358 -1.20 18.32 -8.87
C PRO A 358 -1.92 17.18 -9.57
N GLY A 359 -3.21 17.01 -9.27
CA GLY A 359 -4.03 15.96 -9.87
C GLY A 359 -3.69 14.53 -9.41
N HIS A 360 -2.85 14.35 -8.39
CA HIS A 360 -2.45 13.01 -7.92
C HIS A 360 -3.67 12.15 -7.54
N MET A 361 -4.64 12.71 -6.80
CA MET A 361 -5.85 11.98 -6.42
C MET A 361 -6.74 11.69 -7.62
N ASN A 362 -6.89 12.62 -8.57
CA ASN A 362 -7.68 12.41 -9.79
C ASN A 362 -7.19 11.19 -10.57
N VAL A 363 -5.87 11.07 -10.71
CA VAL A 363 -5.24 9.98 -11.45
C VAL A 363 -5.45 8.63 -10.75
N LEU A 364 -5.30 8.55 -9.44
CA LEU A 364 -5.52 7.31 -8.69
C LEU A 364 -6.99 6.88 -8.66
N LEU A 365 -7.92 7.84 -8.57
CA LEU A 365 -9.34 7.54 -8.62
C LEU A 365 -9.78 7.14 -10.02
N ALA A 366 -9.22 7.76 -11.06
CA ALA A 366 -9.43 7.32 -12.44
C ALA A 366 -8.88 5.90 -12.69
N GLU A 367 -7.72 5.56 -12.11
CA GLU A 367 -7.19 4.18 -12.11
C GLU A 367 -8.15 3.19 -11.44
N ALA A 368 -8.88 3.64 -10.42
CA ALA A 368 -9.93 2.87 -9.77
C ALA A 368 -11.29 2.91 -10.50
N ASN A 369 -11.36 3.48 -11.70
CA ASN A 369 -12.60 3.66 -12.50
C ASN A 369 -13.66 4.54 -11.81
N VAL A 370 -13.25 5.59 -11.09
CA VAL A 370 -14.15 6.67 -10.66
C VAL A 370 -14.37 7.62 -11.83
N GLU A 371 -15.62 7.94 -12.11
CA GLU A 371 -15.98 8.86 -13.20
C GLU A 371 -15.58 10.30 -12.85
N TYR A 372 -15.01 11.03 -13.83
CA TYR A 372 -14.53 12.39 -13.58
C TYR A 372 -15.62 13.39 -13.23
N ASP A 373 -16.86 13.16 -13.68
CA ASP A 373 -18.00 14.01 -13.35
C ASP A 373 -18.37 13.91 -11.85
N GLU A 374 -17.81 12.92 -11.13
CA GLU A 374 -17.95 12.75 -9.69
C GLU A 374 -16.82 13.41 -8.89
N LEU A 375 -15.76 13.90 -9.56
CA LEU A 375 -14.58 14.52 -8.97
C LEU A 375 -14.73 16.05 -9.00
N PHE A 376 -14.99 16.65 -7.85
CA PHE A 376 -15.16 18.09 -7.73
C PHE A 376 -13.91 18.76 -7.16
N GLU A 377 -13.54 19.88 -7.75
CA GLU A 377 -12.49 20.76 -7.23
C GLU A 377 -12.99 21.59 -6.05
N LEU A 378 -12.05 22.10 -5.24
CA LEU A 378 -12.31 22.86 -4.02
C LEU A 378 -13.38 23.96 -4.19
N GLU A 379 -13.27 24.79 -5.22
CA GLU A 379 -14.18 25.93 -5.44
C GLU A 379 -15.60 25.48 -5.82
N ALA A 380 -15.74 24.30 -6.43
CA ALA A 380 -17.02 23.79 -6.90
C ALA A 380 -17.82 23.06 -5.80
N ILE A 381 -17.16 22.55 -4.76
CA ILE A 381 -17.78 21.70 -3.73
C ILE A 381 -17.78 22.31 -2.32
N ASN A 382 -17.02 23.39 -2.08
CA ASN A 382 -16.82 23.89 -0.71
C ASN A 382 -18.08 24.40 -0.02
N ASP A 383 -19.05 24.93 -0.78
CA ASP A 383 -20.32 25.40 -0.24
C ASP A 383 -21.25 24.24 0.15
N ASP A 384 -21.07 23.07 -0.45
CA ASP A 384 -21.94 21.90 -0.28
C ASP A 384 -21.67 21.13 1.02
N PHE A 385 -20.51 21.34 1.68
CA PHE A 385 -20.18 20.64 2.92
C PHE A 385 -21.20 20.90 4.03
N LYS A 386 -21.79 22.11 4.09
CA LYS A 386 -22.81 22.48 5.10
C LYS A 386 -24.08 21.64 5.00
N ASP A 387 -24.43 21.24 3.77
CA ASP A 387 -25.62 20.45 3.47
C ASP A 387 -25.32 18.95 3.34
N THR A 388 -24.10 18.53 3.68
CA THR A 388 -23.65 17.14 3.57
C THR A 388 -23.88 16.39 4.88
N ASP A 389 -24.51 15.22 4.78
CA ASP A 389 -24.83 14.38 5.95
C ASP A 389 -23.59 13.69 6.51
N LEU A 390 -22.73 13.19 5.62
CA LEU A 390 -21.52 12.46 6.00
C LEU A 390 -20.33 12.86 5.11
N CYS A 391 -19.23 13.25 5.73
CA CYS A 391 -17.94 13.42 5.07
C CYS A 391 -16.98 12.30 5.48
N ILE A 392 -16.40 11.58 4.52
CA ILE A 392 -15.42 10.53 4.78
C ILE A 392 -14.05 11.00 4.30
N VAL A 393 -13.17 11.31 5.24
CA VAL A 393 -11.79 11.70 5.00
C VAL A 393 -10.91 10.46 4.98
N ILE A 394 -10.08 10.32 3.94
CA ILE A 394 -9.24 9.15 3.74
C ILE A 394 -7.79 9.57 3.55
N GLY A 395 -7.00 9.50 4.62
CA GLY A 395 -5.57 9.80 4.56
C GLY A 395 -5.24 11.27 4.27
N ALA A 396 -6.11 12.21 4.65
CA ALA A 396 -5.94 13.65 4.47
C ALA A 396 -5.82 14.36 5.84
N ASN A 397 -4.88 15.30 5.96
CA ASN A 397 -4.66 16.07 7.18
C ASN A 397 -4.59 17.58 6.89
N ASP A 398 -3.51 18.08 6.29
CA ASP A 398 -3.32 19.53 6.10
C ASP A 398 -4.43 20.18 5.24
N VAL A 399 -4.89 19.48 4.20
CA VAL A 399 -5.91 19.97 3.24
C VAL A 399 -7.33 20.11 3.81
N ILE A 400 -7.55 19.61 5.03
CA ILE A 400 -8.81 19.71 5.77
C ILE A 400 -8.64 20.44 7.10
N ASN A 401 -7.44 20.96 7.40
CA ASN A 401 -7.09 21.45 8.73
C ASN A 401 -7.65 22.87 8.96
N PRO A 402 -8.67 23.06 9.84
CA PRO A 402 -9.30 24.35 10.07
C PRO A 402 -8.36 25.46 10.55
N ALA A 403 -7.21 25.11 11.12
CA ALA A 403 -6.19 26.06 11.53
C ALA A 403 -5.72 26.96 10.37
N ALA A 404 -5.88 26.53 9.12
CA ALA A 404 -5.62 27.35 7.94
C ALA A 404 -6.47 28.64 7.89
N ARG A 405 -7.66 28.67 8.51
CA ARG A 405 -8.53 29.87 8.50
C ARG A 405 -8.31 30.79 9.71
N GLU A 406 -7.93 30.22 10.86
CA GLU A 406 -8.01 30.90 12.16
C GLU A 406 -6.65 31.12 12.83
N ALA A 407 -5.66 30.26 12.55
CA ALA A 407 -4.39 30.26 13.28
C ALA A 407 -3.31 31.09 12.57
N GLU A 408 -3.35 32.41 12.78
CA GLU A 408 -2.32 33.35 12.28
C GLU A 408 -0.91 32.93 12.72
N GLY A 409 0.05 32.99 11.78
CA GLY A 409 1.44 32.59 12.02
C GLY A 409 1.74 31.11 11.82
N THR A 410 0.74 30.26 11.56
CA THR A 410 0.99 28.87 11.15
C THR A 410 1.39 28.79 9.67
N PRO A 411 2.20 27.79 9.26
CA PRO A 411 2.57 27.53 7.87
C PRO A 411 1.42 27.39 6.86
N ILE A 412 0.22 27.09 7.34
CA ILE A 412 -0.98 26.82 6.54
C ILE A 412 -2.01 27.94 6.64
N TYR A 413 -1.76 28.99 7.43
CA TYR A 413 -2.67 30.12 7.53
C TYR A 413 -2.91 30.75 6.15
N GLY A 414 -4.18 30.98 5.79
CA GLY A 414 -4.63 31.47 4.50
C GLY A 414 -4.69 30.42 3.37
N MET A 415 -4.27 29.17 3.63
CA MET A 415 -4.45 28.08 2.67
C MET A 415 -5.95 27.81 2.45
N PRO A 416 -6.45 27.84 1.20
CA PRO A 416 -7.78 27.31 0.91
C PRO A 416 -7.81 25.86 1.38
N ILE A 417 -8.83 25.46 2.13
CA ILE A 417 -9.01 24.08 2.59
C ILE A 417 -10.38 23.58 2.19
N LEU A 418 -10.56 22.25 2.22
CA LEU A 418 -11.89 21.66 2.14
C LEU A 418 -12.62 21.89 3.47
N ASN A 419 -13.84 22.42 3.41
CA ASN A 419 -14.65 22.78 4.58
C ASN A 419 -15.27 21.55 5.29
N VAL A 420 -14.49 20.49 5.47
CA VAL A 420 -14.91 19.22 6.08
C VAL A 420 -15.51 19.41 7.47
N ASP A 421 -14.97 20.36 8.22
CA ASP A 421 -15.41 20.70 9.57
C ASP A 421 -16.85 21.24 9.65
N GLN A 422 -17.44 21.60 8.51
CA GLN A 422 -18.83 22.09 8.38
C GLN A 422 -19.84 20.98 8.05
N ALA A 423 -19.39 19.76 7.74
CA ALA A 423 -20.29 18.62 7.52
C ALA A 423 -20.98 18.17 8.82
N LYS A 424 -22.17 17.57 8.71
CA LYS A 424 -22.95 17.14 9.88
C LYS A 424 -22.24 16.04 10.66
N HIS A 425 -21.63 15.08 9.97
CA HIS A 425 -20.77 14.05 10.56
C HIS A 425 -19.52 13.83 9.72
N VAL A 426 -18.38 13.61 10.36
CA VAL A 426 -17.08 13.41 9.70
C VAL A 426 -16.45 12.12 10.19
N ILE A 427 -16.09 11.21 9.27
CA ILE A 427 -15.29 10.03 9.57
C ILE A 427 -13.89 10.25 9.02
N ILE A 428 -12.86 10.16 9.87
CA ILE A 428 -11.46 10.38 9.49
C ILE A 428 -10.68 9.07 9.58
N CYS A 429 -10.24 8.57 8.43
CA CYS A 429 -9.45 7.36 8.27
C CYS A 429 -7.97 7.73 8.07
N ASN A 430 -7.27 8.02 9.17
CA ASN A 430 -5.86 8.43 9.17
C ASN A 430 -5.02 7.51 10.06
N TYR A 431 -3.75 7.33 9.73
CA TYR A 431 -2.89 6.38 10.45
C TYR A 431 -2.69 6.73 11.93
N ASP A 432 -2.43 7.99 12.22
CA ASP A 432 -2.25 8.51 13.57
C ASP A 432 -2.77 9.96 13.67
N LEU A 433 -2.67 10.53 14.88
CA LEU A 433 -3.05 11.91 15.16
C LEU A 433 -1.91 12.91 14.91
N LYS A 434 -0.77 12.45 14.38
CA LYS A 434 0.37 13.35 14.21
C LYS A 434 0.06 14.39 13.14
N PRO A 435 0.69 15.57 13.24
CA PRO A 435 0.63 16.58 12.19
C PRO A 435 0.93 16.00 10.82
N GLY A 436 0.27 16.58 9.81
CA GLY A 436 0.56 16.28 8.42
C GLY A 436 1.92 16.81 8.00
N TYR A 437 2.07 17.06 6.71
CA TYR A 437 3.33 17.57 6.18
C TYR A 437 3.70 18.93 6.77
N ALA A 438 2.72 19.81 7.00
CA ALA A 438 2.94 21.16 7.51
C ALA A 438 3.46 21.21 8.96
N GLY A 439 3.39 20.11 9.71
CA GLY A 439 3.80 20.08 11.12
C GLY A 439 2.86 20.84 12.06
N VAL A 440 1.64 21.14 11.62
CA VAL A 440 0.60 21.83 12.41
C VAL A 440 -0.41 20.80 12.91
N ASN A 441 -0.73 20.84 14.20
CA ASN A 441 -1.80 20.01 14.79
C ASN A 441 -3.14 20.33 14.12
N ASN A 442 -4.03 19.34 14.02
CA ASN A 442 -5.33 19.52 13.38
C ASN A 442 -6.43 19.63 14.43
N PRO A 443 -7.03 20.81 14.65
CA PRO A 443 -8.10 21.01 15.63
C PRO A 443 -9.32 20.12 15.38
N LEU A 444 -9.49 19.63 14.14
CA LEU A 444 -10.60 18.73 13.80
C LEU A 444 -10.53 17.40 14.58
N TYR A 445 -9.35 16.96 15.00
CA TYR A 445 -9.19 15.73 15.79
C TYR A 445 -9.61 15.90 17.26
N GLU A 446 -9.71 17.15 17.73
CA GLU A 446 -10.07 17.47 19.11
C GLU A 446 -11.58 17.74 19.27
N LYS A 447 -12.34 17.77 18.16
CA LYS A 447 -13.80 17.90 18.21
C LYS A 447 -14.42 16.65 18.83
N SER A 448 -15.07 16.81 19.98
CA SER A 448 -15.79 15.74 20.67
C SER A 448 -17.14 15.36 20.05
N LYS A 449 -17.70 16.20 19.16
CA LYS A 449 -19.02 16.00 18.57
C LYS A 449 -18.96 15.98 17.04
N GLY A 450 -19.61 14.98 16.44
CA GLY A 450 -19.75 14.86 14.98
C GLY A 450 -18.48 14.43 14.23
N VAL A 451 -17.45 13.97 14.94
CA VAL A 451 -16.20 13.46 14.34
C VAL A 451 -15.93 12.06 14.87
N THR A 452 -15.67 11.12 13.98
CA THR A 452 -15.27 9.75 14.31
C THR A 452 -13.89 9.47 13.73
N LEU A 453 -12.95 9.07 14.58
CA LEU A 453 -11.57 8.77 14.19
C LEU A 453 -11.40 7.26 14.04
N LEU A 454 -10.96 6.83 12.85
CA LEU A 454 -10.56 5.47 12.54
C LEU A 454 -9.06 5.48 12.30
N LEU A 455 -8.31 5.13 13.35
CA LEU A 455 -6.85 5.12 13.32
C LEU A 455 -6.31 3.80 12.76
N GLY A 456 -5.21 3.88 12.03
CA GLY A 456 -4.56 2.74 11.38
C GLY A 456 -4.47 2.88 9.86
N ASP A 457 -4.11 1.80 9.16
CA ASP A 457 -4.01 1.84 7.71
C ASP A 457 -5.36 2.23 7.07
N ALA A 458 -5.33 3.10 6.07
CA ALA A 458 -6.55 3.60 5.44
C ALA A 458 -7.29 2.47 4.72
N LYS A 459 -6.57 1.46 4.19
CA LYS A 459 -7.15 0.27 3.56
C LYS A 459 -8.01 -0.52 4.55
N ASP A 460 -7.51 -0.71 5.77
CA ASP A 460 -8.21 -1.44 6.83
C ASP A 460 -9.43 -0.66 7.32
N SER A 461 -9.26 0.66 7.47
CA SER A 461 -10.34 1.57 7.88
C SER A 461 -11.50 1.56 6.86
N ILE A 462 -11.19 1.63 5.56
CA ILE A 462 -12.21 1.54 4.51
C ILE A 462 -12.86 0.15 4.48
N SER A 463 -12.07 -0.92 4.65
CA SER A 463 -12.59 -2.29 4.70
C SER A 463 -13.58 -2.46 5.86
N LYS A 464 -13.32 -1.82 7.00
CA LYS A 464 -14.23 -1.77 8.14
C LYS A 464 -15.50 -0.97 7.84
N LEU A 465 -15.39 0.18 7.17
CA LEU A 465 -16.59 0.94 6.76
C LEU A 465 -17.46 0.13 5.78
N LEU A 466 -16.83 -0.56 4.84
CA LEU A 466 -17.50 -1.44 3.89
C LEU A 466 -18.26 -2.58 4.57
N SER A 467 -17.73 -3.14 5.66
CA SER A 467 -18.39 -4.23 6.39
C SER A 467 -19.54 -3.74 7.28
N GLU A 468 -19.52 -2.49 7.73
CA GLU A 468 -20.60 -1.90 8.52
C GLU A 468 -21.80 -1.48 7.66
N ILE A 469 -21.59 -1.01 6.43
CA ILE A 469 -22.68 -0.62 5.53
C ILE A 469 -23.62 -1.81 5.24
N GLY A 470 -24.89 -1.65 5.60
CA GLY A 470 -25.96 -2.62 5.40
C GLY A 470 -26.23 -3.59 6.57
N LYS A 471 -25.66 -3.39 7.76
CA LYS A 471 -26.07 -4.09 8.98
C LYS A 471 -27.29 -3.39 9.61
N LYS A 472 -28.38 -4.09 9.91
CA LYS A 472 -29.48 -3.55 10.74
C LYS A 472 -29.19 -3.91 12.20
N GLU A 473 -29.42 -2.98 13.13
CA GLU A 473 -29.23 -3.22 14.56
C GLU A 473 -30.26 -4.25 15.07
N GLU A 474 -29.78 -5.34 15.66
CA GLU A 474 -30.59 -6.28 16.42
C GLU A 474 -30.65 -5.82 17.88
N VAL A 475 -31.87 -5.62 18.37
CA VAL A 475 -32.18 -5.46 19.79
C VAL A 475 -32.09 -6.85 20.42
N VAL A 476 -31.08 -7.08 21.25
CA VAL A 476 -30.94 -8.34 21.99
C VAL A 476 -31.83 -8.27 23.23
N GLU A 477 -33.00 -8.91 23.16
CA GLU A 477 -33.77 -9.34 24.33
C GLU A 477 -33.36 -10.77 24.67
N SER A 478 -32.97 -10.99 25.91
CA SER A 478 -32.64 -12.29 26.47
C SER A 478 -33.90 -13.02 26.93
N ASP A 479 -34.13 -14.26 26.50
CA ASP A 479 -34.72 -15.28 27.37
C ASP A 479 -34.54 -16.74 26.85
N LYS A 480 -34.04 -17.58 27.77
CA LYS A 480 -34.05 -19.04 27.94
C LYS A 480 -34.25 -19.97 26.71
N GLU A 481 -33.16 -20.63 26.32
CA GLU A 481 -33.16 -21.96 25.68
C GLU A 481 -31.96 -22.80 26.18
N ASP A 482 -32.10 -24.13 26.16
CA ASP A 482 -31.13 -25.12 26.66
C ASP A 482 -29.70 -24.83 26.19
N SER A 483 -28.71 -25.03 27.06
CA SER A 483 -27.32 -24.70 26.71
C SER A 483 -26.85 -25.53 25.51
N ILE A 484 -26.29 -24.84 24.51
CA ILE A 484 -25.81 -25.39 23.23
C ILE A 484 -24.92 -26.63 23.44
N GLY A 485 -24.05 -26.59 24.45
CA GLY A 485 -23.21 -27.73 24.84
C GLY A 485 -23.96 -29.00 25.24
N SER A 486 -25.18 -28.91 25.79
CA SER A 486 -25.98 -30.08 26.19
C SER A 486 -26.60 -30.80 24.99
N ILE A 487 -27.03 -30.06 23.96
CA ILE A 487 -27.59 -30.59 22.70
C ILE A 487 -26.49 -31.35 21.95
N ILE A 488 -25.29 -30.77 21.88
CA ILE A 488 -24.15 -31.34 21.17
C ILE A 488 -23.67 -32.64 21.81
N LYS A 489 -23.62 -32.72 23.15
CA LYS A 489 -23.16 -33.91 23.88
C LYS A 489 -24.10 -35.12 23.74
N ASN A 490 -25.41 -34.87 23.70
CA ASN A 490 -26.42 -35.93 23.69
C ASN A 490 -26.75 -36.45 22.29
N SER A 491 -26.28 -35.78 21.23
CA SER A 491 -26.56 -36.14 19.85
C SER A 491 -25.72 -37.35 19.40
N LYS A 492 -26.36 -38.37 18.84
CA LYS A 492 -25.68 -39.60 18.38
C LYS A 492 -25.63 -39.72 16.86
N ASN A 493 -26.57 -39.11 16.14
CA ASN A 493 -26.56 -39.01 14.68
C ASN A 493 -26.47 -37.54 14.29
N VAL A 494 -25.33 -37.12 13.71
CA VAL A 494 -25.03 -35.73 13.36
C VAL A 494 -24.77 -35.58 11.87
N ILE A 495 -25.41 -34.60 11.23
CA ILE A 495 -25.09 -34.19 9.86
C ILE A 495 -24.46 -32.81 9.87
N ILE A 496 -23.36 -32.64 9.14
CA ILE A 496 -22.73 -31.34 8.92
C ILE A 496 -22.96 -30.91 7.48
N VAL A 497 -23.47 -29.69 7.30
CA VAL A 497 -23.76 -29.09 5.99
C VAL A 497 -22.79 -27.91 5.76
N PRO A 498 -21.70 -28.12 5.03
CA PRO A 498 -20.78 -27.05 4.66
C PRO A 498 -21.38 -26.17 3.54
N GLY A 499 -21.16 -24.87 3.64
CA GLY A 499 -21.57 -23.90 2.65
C GLY A 499 -20.49 -22.89 2.30
N TYR A 500 -20.85 -21.89 1.50
CA TYR A 500 -19.87 -20.93 1.00
C TYR A 500 -19.26 -20.05 2.10
N GLY A 501 -19.97 -19.80 3.20
CA GLY A 501 -19.43 -19.09 4.36
C GLY A 501 -18.24 -19.82 5.00
N MET A 502 -18.24 -21.16 5.04
CA MET A 502 -17.07 -21.95 5.47
C MET A 502 -15.85 -21.69 4.58
N ALA A 503 -16.06 -21.60 3.26
CA ALA A 503 -14.99 -21.35 2.30
C ALA A 503 -14.43 -19.92 2.42
N LEU A 504 -15.29 -18.93 2.67
CA LEU A 504 -14.89 -17.54 2.87
C LEU A 504 -14.00 -17.37 4.10
N SER A 505 -14.31 -18.06 5.19
CA SER A 505 -13.56 -18.01 6.44
C SER A 505 -12.38 -18.99 6.50
N GLN A 506 -12.15 -19.77 5.43
CA GLN A 506 -11.17 -20.86 5.38
C GLN A 506 -11.28 -21.81 6.59
N ALA A 507 -12.52 -22.19 6.95
CA ALA A 507 -12.80 -22.95 8.16
C ALA A 507 -12.87 -24.48 7.96
N GLN A 508 -12.54 -25.01 6.78
CA GLN A 508 -12.62 -26.44 6.46
C GLN A 508 -11.88 -27.34 7.46
N PHE A 509 -10.73 -26.90 7.97
CA PHE A 509 -9.99 -27.64 9.00
C PHE A 509 -10.69 -27.65 10.36
N LEU A 510 -11.39 -26.58 10.72
CA LEU A 510 -12.21 -26.53 11.95
C LEU A 510 -13.47 -27.39 11.80
N VAL A 511 -14.04 -27.48 10.60
CA VAL A 511 -15.15 -28.39 10.31
C VAL A 511 -14.72 -29.84 10.52
N LYS A 512 -13.53 -30.22 10.04
CA LYS A 512 -12.94 -31.54 10.31
C LYS A 512 -12.70 -31.74 11.82
N GLN A 513 -12.08 -30.77 12.49
CA GLN A 513 -11.82 -30.85 13.92
C GLN A 513 -13.10 -31.02 14.75
N LEU A 514 -14.18 -30.32 14.40
CA LEU A 514 -15.48 -30.48 15.03
C LEU A 514 -16.05 -31.87 14.80
N ALA A 515 -15.99 -32.37 13.56
CA ALA A 515 -16.44 -33.72 13.22
C ALA A 515 -15.69 -34.80 14.00
N ASP A 516 -14.36 -34.68 14.11
CA ASP A 516 -13.53 -35.63 14.86
C ASP A 516 -13.88 -35.62 16.35
N LYS A 517 -14.05 -34.44 16.97
CA LYS A 517 -14.49 -34.36 18.37
C LYS A 517 -15.88 -34.93 18.63
N LEU A 518 -16.80 -34.75 17.69
CA LEU A 518 -18.13 -35.35 17.77
C LEU A 518 -18.04 -36.89 17.69
N ARG A 519 -17.15 -37.41 16.85
CA ARG A 519 -16.86 -38.86 16.76
C ARG A 519 -16.20 -39.40 18.01
N ASP A 520 -15.26 -38.67 18.60
CA ASP A 520 -14.62 -39.02 19.88
C ASP A 520 -15.65 -39.13 21.01
N ASN A 521 -16.73 -38.32 20.96
CA ASN A 521 -17.87 -38.42 21.86
C ASN A 521 -18.92 -39.49 21.46
N GLY A 522 -18.59 -40.33 20.49
CA GLY A 522 -19.38 -41.48 20.06
C GLY A 522 -20.61 -41.11 19.22
N ALA A 523 -20.57 -40.00 18.48
CA ALA A 523 -21.57 -39.66 17.48
C ALA A 523 -21.15 -40.15 16.07
N LEU A 524 -22.13 -40.61 15.30
CA LEU A 524 -21.98 -40.85 13.86
C LEU A 524 -22.08 -39.50 13.14
N VAL A 525 -21.02 -39.09 12.44
CA VAL A 525 -20.95 -37.79 11.74
C VAL A 525 -20.83 -37.99 10.24
N ARG A 526 -21.75 -37.41 9.48
CA ARG A 526 -21.79 -37.44 8.01
C ARG A 526 -21.83 -36.04 7.43
N PHE A 527 -21.21 -35.83 6.27
CA PHE A 527 -21.24 -34.54 5.58
C PHE A 527 -22.26 -34.55 4.45
N ALA A 528 -23.23 -33.65 4.49
CA ALA A 528 -24.22 -33.49 3.44
C ALA A 528 -23.80 -32.36 2.50
N ILE A 529 -23.45 -32.71 1.27
CA ILE A 529 -22.93 -31.79 0.27
C ILE A 529 -24.02 -31.45 -0.74
N HIS A 530 -24.26 -30.15 -0.90
CA HIS A 530 -25.09 -29.66 -1.98
C HIS A 530 -24.21 -29.41 -3.22
N PRO A 531 -24.59 -29.88 -4.42
CA PRO A 531 -23.74 -29.77 -5.62
C PRO A 531 -23.45 -28.33 -6.04
N VAL A 532 -24.30 -27.37 -5.66
CA VAL A 532 -24.10 -25.93 -5.87
C VAL A 532 -23.69 -25.15 -4.60
N ALA A 533 -23.28 -25.82 -3.53
CA ALA A 533 -22.67 -25.13 -2.39
C ALA A 533 -21.29 -24.58 -2.78
N GLY A 534 -21.19 -23.25 -2.91
CA GLY A 534 -19.93 -22.57 -3.25
C GLY A 534 -19.99 -21.77 -4.56
N ARG A 535 -18.82 -21.41 -5.10
CA ARG A 535 -18.73 -20.66 -6.38
C ARG A 535 -18.65 -21.55 -7.62
N MET A 536 -18.45 -22.85 -7.44
CA MET A 536 -18.39 -23.84 -8.52
C MET A 536 -18.88 -25.20 -8.02
N PRO A 537 -19.42 -26.07 -8.89
CA PRO A 537 -19.79 -27.42 -8.48
C PRO A 537 -18.60 -28.21 -7.92
N GLY A 538 -18.84 -28.99 -6.86
CA GLY A 538 -17.81 -29.78 -6.18
C GLY A 538 -16.88 -28.98 -5.27
N HIS A 539 -17.12 -27.67 -5.09
CA HIS A 539 -16.24 -26.81 -4.30
C HIS A 539 -16.11 -27.26 -2.84
N MET A 540 -17.20 -27.72 -2.20
CA MET A 540 -17.12 -28.25 -0.83
C MET A 540 -16.34 -29.56 -0.74
N ASN A 541 -16.46 -30.44 -1.75
CA ASN A 541 -15.74 -31.71 -1.78
C ASN A 541 -14.22 -31.46 -1.81
N VAL A 542 -13.77 -30.48 -2.60
CA VAL A 542 -12.34 -30.10 -2.68
C VAL A 542 -11.84 -29.54 -1.35
N LEU A 543 -12.61 -28.66 -0.70
CA LEU A 543 -12.21 -28.05 0.58
C LEU A 543 -12.20 -29.07 1.73
N LEU A 544 -13.17 -29.98 1.77
CA LEU A 544 -13.17 -31.04 2.77
C LEU A 544 -12.08 -32.09 2.50
N ALA A 545 -11.76 -32.37 1.23
CA ALA A 545 -10.60 -33.20 0.87
C ALA A 545 -9.28 -32.53 1.28
N GLU A 546 -9.13 -31.21 1.12
CA GLU A 546 -7.98 -30.45 1.62
C GLU A 546 -7.85 -30.57 3.15
N ALA A 547 -8.97 -30.69 3.86
CA ALA A 547 -9.01 -30.92 5.30
C ALA A 547 -8.91 -32.41 5.71
N ASN A 548 -8.57 -33.32 4.79
CA ASN A 548 -8.49 -34.78 5.01
C ASN A 548 -9.81 -35.41 5.52
N VAL A 549 -10.95 -34.97 4.98
CA VAL A 549 -12.21 -35.70 5.11
C VAL A 549 -12.25 -36.76 4.01
N GLU A 550 -12.47 -38.02 4.39
CA GLU A 550 -12.55 -39.13 3.45
C GLU A 550 -13.81 -39.02 2.57
N TYR A 551 -13.69 -39.43 1.29
CA TYR A 551 -14.76 -39.26 0.31
C TYR A 551 -16.00 -40.11 0.61
N ASP A 552 -15.87 -41.21 1.34
CA ASP A 552 -16.99 -42.06 1.78
C ASP A 552 -17.82 -41.41 2.90
N GLU A 553 -17.33 -40.34 3.51
CA GLU A 553 -18.04 -39.52 4.49
C GLU A 553 -18.84 -38.37 3.85
N LEU A 554 -18.61 -38.10 2.55
CA LEU A 554 -19.25 -37.04 1.77
C LEU A 554 -20.46 -37.59 1.01
N PHE A 555 -21.66 -37.20 1.42
CA PHE A 555 -22.89 -37.63 0.79
C PHE A 555 -23.51 -36.48 -0.01
N GLU A 556 -23.72 -36.72 -1.31
CA GLU A 556 -24.44 -35.80 -2.18
C GLU A 556 -25.94 -35.76 -1.82
N LEU A 557 -26.61 -34.68 -2.22
CA LEU A 557 -28.00 -34.37 -1.88
C LEU A 557 -28.97 -35.56 -1.98
N GLU A 558 -28.95 -36.31 -3.09
CA GLU A 558 -29.88 -37.43 -3.32
C GLU A 558 -29.66 -38.62 -2.37
N ALA A 559 -28.43 -38.79 -1.87
CA ALA A 559 -28.05 -39.93 -1.03
C ALA A 559 -28.36 -39.70 0.45
N ILE A 560 -28.51 -38.45 0.89
CA ILE A 560 -28.63 -38.10 2.32
C ILE A 560 -29.92 -37.37 2.69
N ASN A 561 -30.69 -36.88 1.72
CA ASN A 561 -31.86 -36.04 2.02
C ASN A 561 -32.97 -36.73 2.81
N ASP A 562 -33.13 -38.04 2.66
CA ASP A 562 -34.13 -38.83 3.39
C ASP A 562 -33.74 -39.08 4.85
N ASP A 563 -32.46 -38.85 5.21
CA ASP A 563 -31.91 -39.14 6.52
C ASP A 563 -32.07 -37.98 7.52
N PHE A 564 -32.30 -36.75 7.05
CA PHE A 564 -32.43 -35.58 7.93
C PHE A 564 -33.54 -35.73 8.98
N LYS A 565 -34.63 -36.46 8.67
CA LYS A 565 -35.73 -36.74 9.62
C LYS A 565 -35.31 -37.59 10.83
N ASP A 566 -34.25 -38.39 10.68
CA ASP A 566 -33.75 -39.35 11.68
C ASP A 566 -32.46 -38.83 12.36
N VAL A 567 -32.11 -37.57 12.14
CA VAL A 567 -30.89 -36.92 12.66
C VAL A 567 -31.19 -36.15 13.93
N ASP A 568 -30.33 -36.35 14.93
CA ASP A 568 -30.47 -35.69 16.24
C ASP A 568 -30.03 -34.24 16.16
N LEU A 569 -28.96 -33.95 15.40
CA LEU A 569 -28.40 -32.62 15.25
C LEU A 569 -27.88 -32.40 13.82
N CYS A 570 -28.30 -31.31 13.19
CA CYS A 570 -27.73 -30.80 11.95
C CYS A 570 -26.93 -29.52 12.24
N ILE A 571 -25.69 -29.43 11.76
CA ILE A 571 -24.85 -28.23 11.89
C ILE A 571 -24.65 -27.63 10.50
N VAL A 572 -25.22 -26.46 10.27
CA VAL A 572 -25.11 -25.71 9.02
C VAL A 572 -23.98 -24.69 9.13
N ILE A 573 -23.01 -24.73 8.22
CA ILE A 573 -21.79 -23.92 8.30
C ILE A 573 -21.69 -23.03 7.06
N GLY A 574 -22.16 -21.80 7.17
CA GLY A 574 -22.09 -20.84 6.07
C GLY A 574 -22.95 -21.23 4.85
N ALA A 575 -24.03 -21.98 5.05
CA ALA A 575 -24.95 -22.40 3.98
C ALA A 575 -26.32 -21.73 4.19
N ASN A 576 -26.84 -21.06 3.15
CA ASN A 576 -28.12 -20.35 3.21
C ASN A 576 -29.09 -20.87 2.14
N ASP A 577 -28.88 -20.52 0.86
CA ASP A 577 -29.84 -20.87 -0.20
C ASP A 577 -30.02 -22.38 -0.38
N VAL A 578 -28.94 -23.15 -0.24
CA VAL A 578 -28.92 -24.61 -0.42
C VAL A 578 -29.63 -25.39 0.68
N VAL A 579 -30.00 -24.71 1.78
CA VAL A 579 -30.77 -25.28 2.90
C VAL A 579 -32.09 -24.54 3.09
N ASN A 580 -32.45 -23.61 2.18
CA ASN A 580 -33.58 -22.69 2.37
C ASN A 580 -34.92 -23.34 1.98
N PRO A 581 -35.83 -23.64 2.94
CA PRO A 581 -37.11 -24.30 2.65
C PRO A 581 -38.04 -23.52 1.71
N ALA A 582 -37.84 -22.20 1.58
CA ALA A 582 -38.59 -21.37 0.64
C ALA A 582 -38.47 -21.88 -0.82
N ALA A 583 -37.44 -22.64 -1.15
CA ALA A 583 -37.31 -23.31 -2.44
C ALA A 583 -38.46 -24.29 -2.76
N ARG A 584 -39.15 -24.85 -1.76
CA ARG A 584 -40.28 -25.78 -1.96
C ARG A 584 -41.63 -25.06 -2.06
N GLU A 585 -41.79 -23.94 -1.37
CA GLU A 585 -43.11 -23.36 -1.08
C GLU A 585 -43.31 -21.94 -1.64
N ALA A 586 -42.24 -21.17 -1.86
CA ALA A 586 -42.34 -19.77 -2.26
C ALA A 586 -42.33 -19.60 -3.79
N GLU A 587 -43.49 -19.81 -4.42
CA GLU A 587 -43.71 -19.60 -5.85
C GLU A 587 -43.25 -18.20 -6.32
N GLY A 588 -42.49 -18.15 -7.41
CA GLY A 588 -42.00 -16.91 -8.02
C GLY A 588 -40.66 -16.40 -7.46
N THR A 589 -40.06 -17.10 -6.50
CA THR A 589 -38.70 -16.77 -6.03
C THR A 589 -37.63 -17.44 -6.92
N PRO A 590 -36.40 -16.88 -7.01
CA PRO A 590 -35.30 -17.46 -7.81
C PRO A 590 -34.88 -18.88 -7.43
N ILE A 591 -35.20 -19.33 -6.21
CA ILE A 591 -34.91 -20.68 -5.72
C ILE A 591 -36.11 -21.63 -5.77
N TYR A 592 -37.29 -21.17 -6.21
CA TYR A 592 -38.48 -22.03 -6.28
C TYR A 592 -38.24 -23.20 -7.24
N GLY A 593 -38.42 -24.43 -6.74
CA GLY A 593 -38.14 -25.66 -7.47
C GLY A 593 -36.67 -26.10 -7.46
N MET A 594 -35.77 -25.36 -6.80
CA MET A 594 -34.39 -25.78 -6.59
C MET A 594 -34.37 -26.95 -5.58
N PRO A 595 -33.70 -28.08 -5.89
CA PRO A 595 -33.38 -29.08 -4.88
C PRO A 595 -32.60 -28.43 -3.75
N ILE A 596 -32.92 -28.75 -2.50
CA ILE A 596 -32.22 -28.26 -1.30
C ILE A 596 -31.93 -29.42 -0.36
N LEU A 597 -31.01 -29.22 0.58
CA LEU A 597 -30.83 -30.14 1.70
C LEU A 597 -31.96 -29.97 2.71
N ASN A 598 -32.58 -31.08 3.13
CA ASN A 598 -33.77 -31.09 4.00
C ASN A 598 -33.47 -30.81 5.49
N VAL A 599 -32.65 -29.80 5.75
CA VAL A 599 -32.18 -29.43 7.10
C VAL A 599 -33.34 -29.09 8.04
N ASP A 600 -34.43 -28.54 7.51
CA ASP A 600 -35.65 -28.22 8.25
C ASP A 600 -36.34 -29.41 8.94
N GLN A 601 -36.02 -30.64 8.49
CA GLN A 601 -36.56 -31.89 9.03
C GLN A 601 -35.74 -32.46 10.19
N ALA A 602 -34.54 -31.93 10.48
CA ALA A 602 -33.72 -32.39 11.60
C ALA A 602 -34.34 -31.99 12.96
N LYS A 603 -34.10 -32.81 14.00
CA LYS A 603 -34.64 -32.55 15.35
C LYS A 603 -34.10 -31.25 15.95
N HIS A 604 -32.80 -31.02 15.81
CA HIS A 604 -32.15 -29.76 16.17
C HIS A 604 -31.24 -29.29 15.04
N VAL A 605 -31.22 -27.98 14.79
CA VAL A 605 -30.36 -27.34 13.78
C VAL A 605 -29.54 -26.23 14.42
N ILE A 606 -28.22 -26.32 14.34
CA ILE A 606 -27.32 -25.22 14.70
C ILE A 606 -26.87 -24.53 13.41
N ILE A 607 -27.12 -23.24 13.29
CA ILE A 607 -26.76 -22.45 12.10
C ILE A 607 -25.60 -21.53 12.42
N CYS A 608 -24.44 -21.83 11.85
CA CYS A 608 -23.20 -21.05 11.90
C CYS A 608 -23.07 -20.18 10.64
N ASN A 609 -23.95 -19.20 10.49
CA ASN A 609 -23.94 -18.25 9.38
C ASN A 609 -23.50 -16.86 9.86
N TYR A 610 -22.96 -16.04 8.95
CA TYR A 610 -22.43 -14.72 9.31
C TYR A 610 -23.50 -13.77 9.86
N ASP A 611 -24.67 -13.77 9.25
CA ASP A 611 -25.84 -12.99 9.65
C ASP A 611 -27.13 -13.70 9.17
N LEU A 612 -28.29 -13.11 9.49
CA LEU A 612 -29.61 -13.60 9.07
C LEU A 612 -30.01 -13.12 7.67
N LYS A 613 -29.11 -12.47 6.92
CA LYS A 613 -29.49 -11.94 5.60
C LYS A 613 -29.73 -13.08 4.61
N PRO A 614 -30.55 -12.84 3.58
CA PRO A 614 -30.68 -13.75 2.46
C PRO A 614 -29.32 -14.15 1.86
N GLY A 615 -29.26 -15.37 1.32
CA GLY A 615 -28.11 -15.84 0.57
C GLY A 615 -27.95 -15.12 -0.78
N TYR A 616 -27.21 -15.74 -1.68
CA TYR A 616 -27.01 -15.25 -3.04
C TYR A 616 -28.34 -15.04 -3.79
N SER A 617 -29.36 -15.84 -3.48
CA SER A 617 -30.68 -15.75 -4.10
C SER A 617 -31.47 -14.48 -3.75
N GLY A 618 -31.10 -13.77 -2.68
CA GLY A 618 -31.88 -12.66 -2.14
C GLY A 618 -33.20 -13.08 -1.47
N VAL A 619 -33.44 -14.38 -1.30
CA VAL A 619 -34.65 -14.93 -0.66
C VAL A 619 -34.41 -15.17 0.83
N HIS A 620 -35.31 -14.66 1.67
CA HIS A 620 -35.26 -14.89 3.11
C HIS A 620 -35.30 -16.40 3.42
N ASN A 621 -34.58 -16.85 4.45
CA ASN A 621 -34.57 -18.25 4.84
C ASN A 621 -35.51 -18.47 6.04
N PRO A 622 -36.66 -19.15 5.85
CA PRO A 622 -37.61 -19.41 6.95
C PRO A 622 -37.02 -20.19 8.14
N LEU A 623 -35.88 -20.88 7.96
CA LEU A 623 -35.18 -21.54 9.07
C LEU A 623 -34.76 -20.56 10.17
N TYR A 624 -34.50 -19.30 9.83
CA TYR A 624 -34.06 -18.29 10.79
C TYR A 624 -35.18 -17.81 11.71
N ASP A 625 -36.43 -17.95 11.28
CA ASP A 625 -37.62 -17.53 12.04
C ASP A 625 -38.15 -18.66 12.93
N LYS A 626 -37.60 -19.88 12.81
CA LYS A 626 -38.10 -21.05 13.52
C LYS A 626 -37.64 -20.98 14.99
N GLN A 627 -38.58 -20.71 15.88
CA GLN A 627 -38.32 -20.55 17.32
C GLN A 627 -38.04 -21.87 18.05
N GLU A 628 -38.42 -23.02 17.49
CA GLU A 628 -38.28 -24.32 18.16
C GLU A 628 -37.34 -25.25 17.36
N GLY A 629 -36.28 -25.71 18.03
CA GLY A 629 -35.31 -26.65 17.45
C GLY A 629 -34.26 -26.02 16.53
N VAL A 630 -34.15 -24.69 16.44
CA VAL A 630 -33.09 -23.99 15.69
C VAL A 630 -32.31 -23.05 16.60
N THR A 631 -30.99 -23.20 16.60
CA THR A 631 -30.06 -22.35 17.33
C THR A 631 -29.21 -21.55 16.36
N LEU A 632 -29.21 -20.23 16.49
CA LEU A 632 -28.46 -19.32 15.64
C LEU A 632 -27.13 -18.94 16.31
N LEU A 633 -26.02 -19.35 15.70
CA LEU A 633 -24.67 -18.92 16.07
C LEU A 633 -24.13 -17.99 14.99
N LEU A 634 -24.44 -16.71 15.13
CA LEU A 634 -24.08 -15.70 14.14
C LEU A 634 -22.62 -15.25 14.28
N GLY A 635 -21.96 -15.03 13.15
CA GLY A 635 -20.59 -14.55 13.08
C GLY A 635 -19.76 -15.28 12.03
N ASP A 636 -18.49 -14.94 11.92
CA ASP A 636 -17.57 -15.65 11.04
C ASP A 636 -17.58 -17.14 11.35
N ALA A 637 -17.73 -17.98 10.32
CA ALA A 637 -17.91 -19.42 10.51
C ALA A 637 -16.73 -20.03 11.28
N LYS A 638 -15.52 -19.46 11.17
CA LYS A 638 -14.35 -19.87 11.95
C LYS A 638 -14.55 -19.64 13.44
N ASP A 639 -15.04 -18.46 13.82
CA ASP A 639 -15.24 -18.07 15.22
C ASP A 639 -16.39 -18.87 15.85
N THR A 640 -17.49 -19.08 15.12
CA THR A 640 -18.63 -19.86 15.60
C THR A 640 -18.29 -21.33 15.76
N LEU A 641 -17.51 -21.90 14.84
CA LEU A 641 -16.99 -23.27 14.98
C LEU A 641 -16.03 -23.40 16.14
N GLN A 642 -15.14 -22.43 16.35
CA GLN A 642 -14.21 -22.45 17.46
C GLN A 642 -14.94 -22.39 18.80
N LYS A 643 -16.03 -21.62 18.91
CA LYS A 643 -16.91 -21.64 20.10
C LYS A 643 -17.53 -23.02 20.33
N LEU A 644 -18.10 -23.64 19.29
CA LEU A 644 -18.66 -25.00 19.38
C LEU A 644 -17.63 -26.03 19.85
N ILE A 645 -16.42 -25.96 19.30
CA ILE A 645 -15.29 -26.84 19.64
C ILE A 645 -14.83 -26.62 21.10
N THR A 646 -14.81 -25.37 21.57
CA THR A 646 -14.45 -25.03 22.95
C THR A 646 -15.51 -25.51 23.93
N GLU A 647 -16.80 -25.30 23.65
CA GLU A 647 -17.90 -25.82 24.48
C GLU A 647 -17.89 -27.36 24.56
N LEU A 648 -17.52 -28.04 23.47
CA LEU A 648 -17.27 -29.49 23.44
C LEU A 648 -16.09 -29.92 24.31
N SER A 649 -15.11 -29.04 24.54
CA SER A 649 -13.87 -29.34 25.28
C SER A 649 -13.96 -29.00 26.77
N GLU A 650 -14.65 -27.91 27.13
CA GLU A 650 -14.84 -27.47 28.52
C GLU A 650 -15.71 -28.43 29.34
N VAL A 651 -16.48 -29.29 28.68
CA VAL A 651 -17.37 -30.28 29.32
C VAL A 651 -16.69 -31.64 29.52
N ASN A 652 -15.45 -31.84 29.02
CA ASN A 652 -14.66 -33.07 29.16
C ASN A 652 -13.48 -32.94 30.14
N GLN A 653 -13.54 -31.99 31.10
CA GLN A 653 -12.64 -32.02 32.26
C GLN A 653 -13.09 -33.07 33.29
N ASP A 654 -12.95 -34.35 32.94
CA ASP A 654 -12.56 -35.35 33.93
C ASP A 654 -11.09 -35.69 33.67
N THR A 655 -10.31 -35.39 34.70
CA THR A 655 -8.86 -35.54 34.87
C THR A 655 -8.18 -36.66 34.08
N GLU A 656 -7.16 -36.31 33.30
CA GLU A 656 -5.84 -36.95 33.36
C GLU A 656 -4.72 -35.90 33.22
N GLU A 657 -4.08 -35.56 34.35
CA GLU A 657 -2.78 -34.90 34.36
C GLU A 657 -1.72 -35.83 33.77
N VAL A 658 -1.13 -35.45 32.64
CA VAL A 658 0.20 -35.93 32.27
C VAL A 658 1.20 -34.85 32.68
N LYS A 659 1.99 -35.14 33.71
CA LYS A 659 3.07 -34.28 34.24
C LYS A 659 4.05 -33.88 33.12
N ALA A 660 4.09 -32.61 32.73
CA ALA A 660 5.14 -32.06 31.87
C ALA A 660 6.12 -31.20 32.69
N VAL A 661 7.41 -31.46 32.52
CA VAL A 661 8.53 -30.68 33.11
C VAL A 661 8.56 -29.29 32.46
N SER A 662 8.80 -28.23 33.26
CA SER A 662 8.82 -26.84 32.75
C SER A 662 9.92 -26.63 31.70
N PRO A 663 9.64 -25.94 30.57
CA PRO A 663 10.63 -25.66 29.51
C PRO A 663 11.84 -24.88 30.01
N ALA A 664 11.65 -24.00 31.00
CA ALA A 664 12.73 -23.26 31.64
C ALA A 664 13.66 -24.18 32.45
N GLN A 665 13.13 -25.24 33.05
CA GLN A 665 13.92 -26.22 33.79
C GLN A 665 14.79 -27.07 32.84
N ILE A 666 14.24 -27.46 31.68
CA ILE A 666 15.00 -28.15 30.62
C ILE A 666 16.18 -27.29 30.15
N LEU A 667 15.95 -25.99 29.91
CA LEU A 667 17.01 -25.07 29.52
C LEU A 667 18.06 -24.87 30.60
N LYS A 668 17.66 -24.83 31.88
CA LYS A 668 18.59 -24.68 33.00
C LYS A 668 19.51 -25.89 33.18
N GLU A 669 19.02 -27.09 32.89
CA GLU A 669 19.76 -28.35 33.02
C GLU A 669 20.60 -28.69 31.77
N SER A 670 20.41 -27.95 30.67
CA SER A 670 21.09 -28.17 29.39
C SER A 670 22.54 -27.65 29.40
N GLN A 671 23.49 -28.46 28.93
CA GLN A 671 24.89 -28.05 28.78
C GLN A 671 25.20 -27.49 27.38
N ARG A 672 24.48 -27.97 26.35
CA ARG A 672 24.60 -27.47 24.97
C ARG A 672 23.25 -27.07 24.40
N VAL A 673 23.13 -25.81 23.99
CA VAL A 673 21.92 -25.24 23.42
C VAL A 673 22.19 -24.64 22.05
N ILE A 674 21.34 -24.97 21.08
CA ILE A 674 21.34 -24.32 19.75
C ILE A 674 20.10 -23.44 19.62
N ILE A 675 20.27 -22.20 19.19
CA ILE A 675 19.16 -21.28 18.91
C ILE A 675 18.99 -21.14 17.39
N VAL A 676 17.77 -21.36 16.91
CA VAL A 676 17.40 -21.26 15.49
C VAL A 676 16.47 -20.05 15.29
N PRO A 677 16.99 -18.90 14.84
CA PRO A 677 16.18 -17.75 14.52
C PRO A 677 15.46 -17.92 13.18
N GLY A 678 14.22 -17.46 13.09
CA GLY A 678 13.41 -17.49 11.88
C GLY A 678 12.69 -16.18 11.62
N TYR A 679 11.84 -16.18 10.58
CA TYR A 679 11.14 -14.97 10.15
C TYR A 679 10.15 -14.43 11.19
N GLY A 680 9.55 -15.29 12.02
CA GLY A 680 8.70 -14.88 13.13
C GLY A 680 9.45 -14.06 14.20
N MET A 681 10.74 -14.33 14.44
CA MET A 681 11.58 -13.48 15.30
C MET A 681 11.69 -12.05 14.74
N ALA A 682 11.86 -11.92 13.42
CA ALA A 682 11.98 -10.63 12.75
C ALA A 682 10.65 -9.84 12.76
N LEU A 683 9.52 -10.53 12.59
CA LEU A 683 8.18 -9.93 12.71
C LEU A 683 7.94 -9.39 14.11
N ALA A 684 8.33 -10.15 15.13
CA ALA A 684 8.17 -9.79 16.53
C ALA A 684 9.24 -8.83 17.07
N GLN A 685 10.26 -8.48 16.27
CA GLN A 685 11.43 -7.69 16.70
C GLN A 685 12.13 -8.29 17.95
N ALA A 686 12.19 -9.63 18.03
CA ALA A 686 12.64 -10.37 19.21
C ALA A 686 14.17 -10.64 19.26
N GLN A 687 14.97 -10.07 18.36
CA GLN A 687 16.42 -10.33 18.26
C GLN A 687 17.19 -10.01 19.55
N HIS A 688 16.81 -8.96 20.27
CA HIS A 688 17.43 -8.60 21.55
C HIS A 688 17.07 -9.58 22.67
N LEU A 689 15.86 -10.15 22.64
CA LEU A 689 15.45 -11.19 23.59
C LEU A 689 16.16 -12.51 23.32
N VAL A 690 16.42 -12.82 22.04
CA VAL A 690 17.23 -13.98 21.66
C VAL A 690 18.65 -13.86 22.21
N LYS A 691 19.27 -12.67 22.08
CA LYS A 691 20.57 -12.39 22.70
C LYS A 691 20.50 -12.48 24.23
N GLN A 692 19.47 -11.90 24.85
CA GLN A 692 19.28 -11.95 26.29
C GLN A 692 19.17 -13.39 26.83
N LEU A 693 18.40 -14.25 26.16
CA LEU A 693 18.30 -15.67 26.52
C LEU A 693 19.68 -16.34 26.44
N ALA A 694 20.40 -16.14 25.35
CA ALA A 694 21.73 -16.72 25.17
C ALA A 694 22.73 -16.24 26.24
N ASP A 695 22.69 -14.96 26.61
CA ASP A 695 23.57 -14.40 27.64
C ASP A 695 23.27 -14.99 29.03
N ILE A 696 21.99 -15.23 29.36
CA ILE A 696 21.58 -15.91 30.59
C ILE A 696 22.11 -17.35 30.62
N LEU A 697 21.95 -18.09 29.52
CA LEU A 697 22.41 -19.47 29.41
C LEU A 697 23.94 -19.57 29.50
N LYS A 698 24.67 -18.72 28.77
CA LYS A 698 26.14 -18.66 28.83
C LYS A 698 26.65 -18.32 30.24
N LYS A 699 25.96 -17.41 30.94
CA LYS A 699 26.28 -17.06 32.32
C LYS A 699 26.12 -18.26 33.27
N ASN A 700 25.22 -19.18 32.96
CA ASN A 700 25.00 -20.42 33.70
C ASN A 700 25.94 -21.58 33.28
N GLY A 701 26.90 -21.31 32.38
CA GLY A 701 27.89 -22.29 31.92
C GLY A 701 27.43 -23.16 30.75
N THR A 702 26.30 -22.85 30.13
CA THR A 702 25.79 -23.54 28.93
C THR A 702 26.50 -23.03 27.67
N GLU A 703 26.95 -23.95 26.82
CA GLU A 703 27.44 -23.61 25.48
C GLU A 703 26.24 -23.26 24.59
N VAL A 704 26.25 -22.06 23.99
CA VAL A 704 25.16 -21.57 23.12
C VAL A 704 25.68 -21.22 21.74
N LYS A 705 25.11 -21.83 20.71
CA LYS A 705 25.39 -21.54 19.29
C LYS A 705 24.13 -21.08 18.55
N TYR A 706 24.29 -20.26 17.53
CA TYR A 706 23.18 -19.87 16.65
C TYR A 706 23.28 -20.59 15.32
N ALA A 707 22.23 -21.34 14.97
CA ALA A 707 22.16 -22.07 13.71
C ALA A 707 21.36 -21.24 12.70
N ILE A 708 22.04 -20.73 11.67
CA ILE A 708 21.48 -19.82 10.69
C ILE A 708 21.20 -20.55 9.38
N HIS A 709 19.93 -20.55 8.98
CA HIS A 709 19.54 -20.99 7.66
C HIS A 709 19.66 -19.83 6.65
N PRO A 710 20.30 -20.00 5.47
CA PRO A 710 20.57 -18.92 4.53
C PRO A 710 19.29 -18.24 3.99
N VAL A 711 18.17 -18.95 3.95
CA VAL A 711 16.86 -18.42 3.54
C VAL A 711 15.88 -18.19 4.69
N ALA A 712 16.36 -18.16 5.95
CA ALA A 712 15.52 -17.71 7.07
C ALA A 712 15.25 -16.19 6.94
N GLY A 713 14.05 -15.82 6.49
CA GLY A 713 13.61 -14.42 6.39
C GLY A 713 13.17 -13.98 4.99
N ARG A 714 13.08 -12.66 4.76
CA ARG A 714 12.66 -12.09 3.46
C ARG A 714 13.81 -11.93 2.45
N MET A 715 15.06 -12.08 2.89
CA MET A 715 16.25 -11.96 2.05
C MET A 715 17.39 -12.84 2.62
N PRO A 716 18.34 -13.32 1.80
CA PRO A 716 19.50 -14.05 2.30
C PRO A 716 20.31 -13.23 3.30
N GLY A 717 20.77 -13.87 4.39
CA GLY A 717 21.55 -13.22 5.46
C GLY A 717 20.72 -12.34 6.40
N HIS A 718 19.39 -12.33 6.30
CA HIS A 718 18.51 -11.50 7.13
C HIS A 718 18.69 -11.77 8.63
N MET A 719 18.83 -13.03 9.06
CA MET A 719 19.08 -13.36 10.47
C MET A 719 20.44 -12.89 10.96
N ASN A 720 21.49 -12.95 10.12
CA ASN A 720 22.83 -12.47 10.48
C ASN A 720 22.80 -10.97 10.80
N VAL A 721 22.09 -10.17 10.00
CA VAL A 721 21.96 -8.72 10.22
C VAL A 721 21.22 -8.43 11.52
N LEU A 722 20.10 -9.10 11.78
CA LEU A 722 19.31 -8.88 13.00
C LEU A 722 20.04 -9.31 14.27
N LEU A 723 20.77 -10.42 14.22
CA LEU A 723 21.58 -10.86 15.36
C LEU A 723 22.82 -9.96 15.56
N ALA A 724 23.42 -9.45 14.48
CA ALA A 724 24.48 -8.45 14.58
C ALA A 724 23.97 -7.12 15.18
N GLU A 725 22.75 -6.69 14.83
CA GLU A 725 22.07 -5.53 15.46
C GLU A 725 21.88 -5.76 16.97
N ALA A 726 21.61 -7.00 17.38
CA ALA A 726 21.52 -7.40 18.78
C ALA A 726 22.89 -7.59 19.47
N ASN A 727 24.02 -7.29 18.82
CA ASN A 727 25.38 -7.52 19.30
C ASN A 727 25.72 -9.01 19.56
N VAL A 728 25.22 -9.92 18.72
CA VAL A 728 25.75 -11.29 18.62
C VAL A 728 26.99 -11.27 17.74
N ASP A 729 28.07 -11.91 18.18
CA ASP A 729 29.31 -12.00 17.40
C ASP A 729 29.11 -12.94 16.19
N TYR A 730 29.71 -12.60 15.06
CA TYR A 730 29.62 -13.40 13.84
C TYR A 730 30.24 -14.80 14.01
N ASP A 731 31.25 -14.92 14.87
CA ASP A 731 31.88 -16.21 15.18
C ASP A 731 30.94 -17.18 15.91
N GLU A 732 29.80 -16.69 16.43
CA GLU A 732 28.77 -17.50 17.09
C GLU A 732 27.63 -17.90 16.13
N LEU A 733 27.63 -17.38 14.90
CA LEU A 733 26.64 -17.64 13.86
C LEU A 733 27.14 -18.73 12.92
N TYR A 734 26.58 -19.93 13.03
CA TYR A 734 26.98 -21.07 12.22
C TYR A 734 25.96 -21.32 11.10
N GLU A 735 26.45 -21.44 9.87
CA GLU A 735 25.64 -21.80 8.72
C GLU A 735 25.23 -23.28 8.76
N LEU A 736 24.14 -23.63 8.07
CA LEU A 736 23.54 -24.96 8.16
C LEU A 736 24.53 -26.10 7.87
N GLU A 737 25.44 -25.93 6.91
CA GLU A 737 26.41 -26.96 6.49
C GLU A 737 27.40 -27.32 7.60
N ILE A 738 27.68 -26.37 8.51
CA ILE A 738 28.65 -26.53 9.59
C ILE A 738 27.97 -27.11 10.83
N ILE A 739 26.77 -26.62 11.17
CA ILE A 739 26.12 -26.94 12.45
C ILE A 739 25.18 -28.14 12.41
N ASN A 740 24.78 -28.62 11.22
CA ASN A 740 23.76 -29.66 11.11
C ASN A 740 24.12 -30.99 11.79
N ASP A 741 25.40 -31.35 11.83
CA ASP A 741 25.89 -32.57 12.48
C ASP A 741 25.88 -32.48 14.01
N GLU A 742 25.75 -31.27 14.59
CA GLU A 742 25.76 -31.04 16.03
C GLU A 742 24.37 -31.17 16.68
N PHE A 743 23.28 -31.12 15.91
CA PHE A 743 21.92 -31.23 16.47
C PHE A 743 21.69 -32.54 17.23
N LYS A 744 22.24 -33.67 16.75
CA LYS A 744 22.15 -34.98 17.43
C LYS A 744 22.76 -35.00 18.85
N ASP A 745 23.72 -34.11 19.08
CA ASP A 745 24.47 -33.99 20.32
C ASP A 745 23.93 -32.84 21.21
N THR A 746 22.96 -32.07 20.71
CA THR A 746 22.39 -30.90 21.39
C THR A 746 21.38 -31.31 22.45
N ASP A 747 21.50 -30.76 23.66
CA ASP A 747 20.60 -31.08 24.78
C ASP A 747 19.23 -30.41 24.60
N CYS A 748 19.22 -29.13 24.18
CA CYS A 748 17.99 -28.42 23.87
C CYS A 748 18.19 -27.47 22.69
N CYS A 749 17.27 -27.50 21.72
CA CYS A 749 17.19 -26.53 20.63
C CYS A 749 16.05 -25.54 20.89
N VAL A 750 16.30 -24.24 20.73
CA VAL A 750 15.27 -23.19 20.84
C VAL A 750 15.01 -22.59 19.47
N VAL A 751 13.83 -22.87 18.92
CA VAL A 751 13.36 -22.32 17.65
C VAL A 751 12.58 -21.03 17.92
N VAL A 752 12.95 -19.94 17.24
CA VAL A 752 12.29 -18.64 17.40
C VAL A 752 11.73 -18.17 16.07
N GLY A 753 10.46 -18.46 15.82
CA GLY A 753 9.76 -18.02 14.62
C GLY A 753 10.23 -18.69 13.32
N ALA A 754 10.73 -19.92 13.36
CA ALA A 754 11.14 -20.68 12.17
C ALA A 754 10.20 -21.87 11.93
N ASN A 755 9.78 -22.06 10.67
CA ASN A 755 8.91 -23.19 10.28
C ASN A 755 9.53 -23.96 9.10
N ASP A 756 9.49 -23.43 7.87
CA ASP A 756 9.90 -24.19 6.68
C ASP A 756 11.38 -24.64 6.73
N VAL A 757 12.26 -23.80 7.27
CA VAL A 757 13.72 -24.05 7.33
C VAL A 757 14.12 -25.11 8.35
N ILE A 758 13.18 -25.59 9.16
CA ILE A 758 13.36 -26.67 10.14
C ILE A 758 12.43 -27.85 9.87
N ASN A 759 11.68 -27.83 8.75
CA ASN A 759 10.57 -28.75 8.50
C ASN A 759 11.07 -30.09 7.93
N PRO A 760 11.01 -31.21 8.68
CA PRO A 760 11.50 -32.52 8.23
C PRO A 760 10.84 -33.06 6.95
N ALA A 761 9.64 -32.57 6.61
CA ALA A 761 8.96 -32.91 5.36
C ALA A 761 9.81 -32.61 4.12
N ALA A 762 10.77 -31.67 4.21
CA ALA A 762 11.75 -31.40 3.16
C ALA A 762 12.63 -32.62 2.80
N ARG A 763 12.85 -33.57 3.73
CA ARG A 763 13.61 -34.81 3.49
C ARG A 763 12.70 -36.01 3.22
N GLU A 764 11.50 -36.00 3.80
CA GLU A 764 10.68 -37.21 3.97
C GLU A 764 9.46 -37.27 3.05
N GLN A 765 8.97 -36.12 2.53
CA GLN A 765 7.72 -36.05 1.76
C GLN A 765 7.96 -35.62 0.32
N GLU A 766 8.13 -36.61 -0.56
CA GLU A 766 8.22 -36.41 -2.02
C GLU A 766 7.00 -35.67 -2.57
N GLY A 767 7.24 -34.66 -3.42
CA GLY A 767 6.19 -33.87 -4.07
C GLY A 767 5.76 -32.61 -3.34
N THR A 768 6.29 -32.35 -2.14
CA THR A 768 6.07 -31.06 -1.45
C THR A 768 6.96 -29.95 -2.04
N PRO A 769 6.56 -28.67 -2.00
CA PRO A 769 7.38 -27.54 -2.49
C PRO A 769 8.74 -27.39 -1.81
N ILE A 770 8.94 -28.00 -0.64
CA ILE A 770 10.20 -27.99 0.11
C ILE A 770 10.97 -29.30 -0.01
N TYR A 771 10.47 -30.31 -0.74
CA TYR A 771 11.17 -31.57 -0.91
C TYR A 771 12.53 -31.35 -1.61
N GLY A 772 13.61 -31.80 -0.97
CA GLY A 772 14.99 -31.58 -1.42
C GLY A 772 15.59 -30.24 -0.99
N MET A 773 14.84 -29.38 -0.27
CA MET A 773 15.39 -28.18 0.32
C MET A 773 16.30 -28.56 1.50
N PRO A 774 17.55 -28.06 1.56
CA PRO A 774 18.36 -28.17 2.77
C PRO A 774 17.61 -27.53 3.95
N ILE A 775 17.62 -28.19 5.11
CA ILE A 775 16.98 -27.70 6.34
C ILE A 775 17.93 -27.86 7.52
N LEU A 776 17.66 -27.12 8.60
CA LEU A 776 18.32 -27.36 9.88
C LEU A 776 17.73 -28.62 10.52
N ASN A 777 18.60 -29.56 10.93
CA ASN A 777 18.23 -30.86 11.50
C ASN A 777 17.71 -30.76 12.95
N VAL A 778 16.81 -29.81 13.22
CA VAL A 778 16.26 -29.54 14.56
C VAL A 778 15.55 -30.76 15.15
N ASP A 779 14.96 -31.60 14.30
CA ASP A 779 14.33 -32.87 14.66
C ASP A 779 15.30 -33.85 15.34
N GLN A 780 16.61 -33.70 15.18
CA GLN A 780 17.61 -34.59 15.80
C GLN A 780 18.01 -34.17 17.22
N ALA A 781 17.60 -32.98 17.70
CA ALA A 781 17.89 -32.54 19.07
C ALA A 781 17.11 -33.34 20.12
N LYS A 782 17.68 -33.48 21.33
CA LYS A 782 17.05 -34.22 22.44
C LYS A 782 15.76 -33.56 22.90
N HIS A 783 15.81 -32.24 23.09
CA HIS A 783 14.65 -31.39 23.36
C HIS A 783 14.57 -30.24 22.34
N VAL A 784 13.36 -29.86 21.96
CA VAL A 784 13.09 -28.72 21.07
C VAL A 784 12.01 -27.85 21.70
N ILE A 785 12.32 -26.59 21.94
CA ILE A 785 11.37 -25.58 22.38
C ILE A 785 11.05 -24.69 21.18
N ILE A 786 9.78 -24.59 20.79
CA ILE A 786 9.35 -23.87 19.60
C ILE A 786 8.52 -22.67 19.99
N CYS A 787 9.08 -21.48 19.79
CA CYS A 787 8.44 -20.18 19.98
C CYS A 787 7.88 -19.66 18.65
N ASN A 788 6.75 -20.21 18.21
CA ASN A 788 6.09 -19.84 16.96
C ASN A 788 4.66 -19.33 17.20
N TYR A 789 4.14 -18.53 16.28
CA TYR A 789 2.82 -17.89 16.45
C TYR A 789 1.67 -18.89 16.53
N ASP A 790 1.66 -19.89 15.66
CA ASP A 790 0.69 -20.97 15.63
C ASP A 790 1.33 -22.22 15.00
N LEU A 791 0.53 -23.29 14.87
CA LEU A 791 0.93 -24.56 14.25
C LEU A 791 0.71 -24.58 12.73
N LYS A 792 0.30 -23.44 12.13
CA LYS A 792 0.01 -23.44 10.69
C LYS A 792 1.31 -23.65 9.90
N PRO A 793 1.21 -24.21 8.69
CA PRO A 793 2.32 -24.27 7.76
C PRO A 793 3.02 -22.92 7.57
N GLY A 794 4.32 -22.97 7.28
CA GLY A 794 5.09 -21.79 6.93
C GLY A 794 4.73 -21.23 5.55
N TYR A 795 5.64 -20.45 4.98
CA TYR A 795 5.48 -19.89 3.64
C TYR A 795 5.29 -20.98 2.56
N SER A 796 5.87 -22.16 2.78
CA SER A 796 5.74 -23.29 1.85
C SER A 796 4.34 -23.89 1.76
N GLY A 797 3.46 -23.62 2.74
CA GLY A 797 2.16 -24.29 2.85
C GLY A 797 2.25 -25.76 3.28
N VAL A 798 3.44 -26.27 3.62
CA VAL A 798 3.66 -27.66 4.04
C VAL A 798 3.60 -27.78 5.55
N HIS A 799 2.78 -28.71 6.05
CA HIS A 799 2.71 -29.02 7.48
C HIS A 799 4.10 -29.40 8.01
N ASN A 800 4.40 -29.05 9.26
CA ASN A 800 5.69 -29.37 9.87
C ASN A 800 5.54 -30.57 10.82
N PRO A 801 5.99 -31.79 10.44
CA PRO A 801 5.88 -32.98 11.27
C PRO A 801 6.52 -32.84 12.66
N LEU A 802 7.44 -31.88 12.82
CA LEU A 802 8.06 -31.60 14.11
C LEU A 802 7.04 -31.14 15.18
N TYR A 803 5.91 -30.55 14.77
CA TYR A 803 4.86 -30.10 15.69
C TYR A 803 4.03 -31.26 16.27
N ASP A 804 4.01 -32.40 15.59
CA ASP A 804 3.24 -33.59 16.02
C ASP A 804 4.04 -34.50 16.95
N ARG A 805 5.33 -34.20 17.15
CA ARG A 805 6.22 -35.05 17.94
C ARG A 805 5.86 -34.95 19.43
N GLN A 806 5.30 -36.04 19.96
CA GLN A 806 4.81 -36.12 21.35
C GLN A 806 5.92 -36.12 22.40
N GLU A 807 7.13 -36.59 22.06
CA GLU A 807 8.26 -36.67 22.99
C GLU A 807 9.38 -35.70 22.62
N GLY A 808 9.80 -34.88 23.58
CA GLY A 808 10.95 -33.99 23.43
C GLY A 808 10.65 -32.66 22.72
N VAL A 809 9.41 -32.38 22.30
CA VAL A 809 9.03 -31.08 21.73
C VAL A 809 8.10 -30.33 22.68
N THR A 810 8.40 -29.06 22.91
CA THR A 810 7.56 -28.12 23.66
C THR A 810 7.14 -26.98 22.75
N LEU A 811 5.84 -26.76 22.63
CA LEU A 811 5.26 -25.70 21.81
C LEU A 811 4.89 -24.50 22.69
N LEU A 812 5.55 -23.36 22.48
CA LEU A 812 5.20 -22.08 23.08
C LEU A 812 4.56 -21.22 21.99
N LEU A 813 3.22 -21.30 21.91
CA LEU A 813 2.45 -20.62 20.86
C LEU A 813 2.13 -19.16 21.22
N GLY A 814 2.27 -18.27 20.23
CA GLY A 814 1.99 -16.84 20.35
C GLY A 814 3.09 -15.98 19.72
N ASP A 815 2.98 -14.66 19.87
CA ASP A 815 4.02 -13.75 19.39
C ASP A 815 5.40 -14.14 19.95
N ALA A 816 6.41 -14.25 19.07
CA ALA A 816 7.71 -14.78 19.44
C ALA A 816 8.41 -13.94 20.52
N SER A 817 8.12 -12.63 20.59
CA SER A 817 8.60 -11.75 21.65
C SER A 817 7.99 -12.13 22.99
N ASP A 818 6.66 -12.32 23.04
CA ASP A 818 5.92 -12.66 24.25
C ASP A 818 6.30 -14.04 24.79
N THR A 819 6.40 -15.05 23.93
CA THR A 819 6.75 -16.42 24.31
C THR A 819 8.18 -16.50 24.82
N LEU A 820 9.10 -15.77 24.19
CA LEU A 820 10.50 -15.74 24.59
C LEU A 820 10.70 -14.95 25.89
N GLN A 821 9.98 -13.85 26.07
CA GLN A 821 9.99 -13.07 27.32
C GLN A 821 9.46 -13.90 28.50
N LYS A 822 8.38 -14.67 28.30
CA LYS A 822 7.87 -15.60 29.33
C LYS A 822 8.91 -16.64 29.71
N LEU A 823 9.55 -17.27 28.72
CA LEU A 823 10.59 -18.26 28.93
C LEU A 823 11.80 -17.69 29.70
N ILE A 824 12.24 -16.47 29.36
CA ILE A 824 13.31 -15.76 30.06
C ILE A 824 12.91 -15.44 31.51
N ASN A 825 11.66 -15.02 31.73
CA ASN A 825 11.17 -14.71 33.08
C ASN A 825 11.13 -15.96 33.96
N GLU A 826 10.65 -17.08 33.41
CA GLU A 826 10.67 -18.37 34.10
C GLU A 826 12.10 -18.83 34.39
N LEU A 827 13.01 -18.72 33.43
CA LEU A 827 14.42 -19.10 33.61
C LEU A 827 15.12 -18.26 34.69
N ASN A 828 14.83 -16.97 34.77
CA ASN A 828 15.36 -16.09 35.82
C ASN A 828 14.75 -16.35 37.20
N SER A 829 13.56 -16.97 37.26
CA SER A 829 12.90 -17.32 38.52
C SER A 829 13.43 -18.62 39.13
N LEU A 830 14.13 -19.44 38.35
CA LEU A 830 14.74 -20.70 38.75
C LEU A 830 16.16 -20.47 39.28
#